data_AF-A0A7R9QJY3-F1
#
_entry.id   AF-A0A7R9QJY3-F1
#
_cell.length_a   1.000
_cell.length_b   1.000
_cell.length_c   1.000
_cell.angle_alpha   90.00
_cell.angle_beta   90.00
_cell.angle_gamma   90.00
#
_symmetry.space_group_name_H-M   'P 1'
#
loop_
_entity.id
_entity.type
_entity.pdbx_description
1 polymer ?
#
loop_
_entity_poly.entity_id
_entity_poly.type
_entity_poly.pdbx_seq_one_letter_code
_entity_poly.pdbx_strand_id
1 'polypeptide(L)'
;YRAYHLFRSYGIPEENIIIFHYDDIAYNKQNPTPGIVINEYNGTDVYKGVPKDYTGKDVNPSNLLAVLQGDQELAKRGKKVVNSGPNDHIFAYFGDHGFPGGVSFATGSLYATELNAALKRMHQDNKFAKLVFYIDTCESGSMFYKLLPDNINVYAVTSSTPTEPSYFWKYDKTLKTMIGSWFADHWLIDDETNDLEHETFDEQFKYFADLWNVTDPDAPGEQYAQRYGNMTFGKLHISEFLGHKPHNSVLIDQARDSEQHYSAVNKWDVSLYLLHRRIDETNDVLEKQKYTEELEGLLNARHYADKHMTEYVNSIQHLIPNIATNAILHTKQELNNHECYQKLVNTFNEHCFNLSQNTYLLRKMQIFVNICEEMRDSTSAIPLSAQLTQANNVTKWVLLCAGSNGWENYADQALVYRAYHMFRSYGIPEDHIIIFHYDDIAYNSENPTPGIVINEIGGPDVYKGVPKDYTGKDVTPKNFLGALTGDQQLADQGKKVIKSGPNDHIFAYFGDHGSNDLVSFATGILYAKDLNNALIDMHSKQKFAKLVFYIDTCHSGSMFYKHLPDNINVYAATSSLPTEDSWFWNYDKTRGTYLSAFFANNWLENDQNFDLTKETFQEQYKYFADRYNVSGATQHAQHYGDMSLGNLYVSEFLGHKPSKQLQQTVDKYAQNYDAISKWDVSLDLLQRRIKFTNDLHLKIKYTEELEHFLKARQYADNHMTEYVKSIQHLMPNIATNAILHTKQELNNHECYRKLVDTFNENCFNLAQNTYLLRKMQIFVNICEQMRDSSDADIAVNRLIQHCESNANQEFHKIL
;
A
#
# COMPACT_ATOMS: atom_id res chain seq x y z
N TYR A 1 -9.53 41.01 5.55
CA TYR A 1 -9.72 42.28 4.82
C TYR A 1 -9.52 43.52 5.68
N ARG A 2 -10.02 43.57 6.92
CA ARG A 2 -9.78 44.68 7.86
C ARG A 2 -8.30 45.11 7.95
N ALA A 3 -7.38 44.15 8.07
CA ALA A 3 -5.92 44.40 8.06
C ALA A 3 -5.44 45.23 6.85
N TYR A 4 -5.99 45.02 5.65
CA TYR A 4 -5.64 45.80 4.47
C TYR A 4 -6.01 47.29 4.66
N HIS A 5 -7.22 47.56 5.13
CA HIS A 5 -7.67 48.93 5.38
C HIS A 5 -6.86 49.59 6.48
N LEU A 6 -6.53 48.84 7.54
CA LEU A 6 -5.67 49.29 8.61
C LEU A 6 -4.30 49.74 8.07
N PHE A 7 -3.61 48.86 7.34
CA PHE A 7 -2.29 49.14 6.76
C PHE A 7 -2.30 50.31 5.76
N ARG A 8 -3.35 50.41 4.93
CA ARG A 8 -3.54 51.57 4.04
C ARG A 8 -3.72 52.86 4.83
N SER A 9 -4.48 52.81 5.93
CA SER A 9 -4.71 53.98 6.78
C SER A 9 -3.45 54.42 7.53
N TYR A 10 -2.51 53.52 7.79
CA TYR A 10 -1.24 53.79 8.46
C TYR A 10 -0.11 54.20 7.51
N GLY A 11 -0.44 54.39 6.23
CA GLY A 11 0.46 54.95 5.24
C GLY A 11 1.22 53.91 4.41
N ILE A 12 0.92 52.62 4.53
CA ILE A 12 1.52 51.60 3.66
C ILE A 12 0.94 51.75 2.24
N PRO A 13 1.77 51.95 1.21
CA PRO A 13 1.31 52.04 -0.18
C PRO A 13 0.62 50.74 -0.64
N GLU A 14 -0.39 50.85 -1.51
CA GLU A 14 -1.17 49.68 -1.98
C GLU A 14 -0.31 48.71 -2.80
N GLU A 15 0.65 49.26 -3.56
CA GLU A 15 1.65 48.52 -4.31
C GLU A 15 2.54 47.64 -3.42
N ASN A 16 2.65 47.97 -2.13
CA ASN A 16 3.43 47.22 -1.14
C ASN A 16 2.57 46.25 -0.32
N ILE A 17 1.27 46.17 -0.59
CA ILE A 17 0.37 45.20 0.05
C ILE A 17 -0.03 44.14 -0.98
N ILE A 18 0.14 42.88 -0.60
CA ILE A 18 -0.19 41.72 -1.41
C ILE A 18 -1.23 40.89 -0.66
N ILE A 19 -2.37 40.61 -1.30
CA ILE A 19 -3.49 39.91 -0.66
C ILE A 19 -3.76 38.57 -1.33
N PHE A 20 -3.84 37.53 -0.49
CA PHE A 20 -4.31 36.20 -0.84
C PHE A 20 -5.69 35.97 -0.21
N HIS A 21 -6.72 35.70 -1.01
CA HIS A 21 -8.05 35.34 -0.50
C HIS A 21 -8.93 34.68 -1.58
N TYR A 22 -9.81 33.75 -1.23
CA TYR A 22 -10.60 33.00 -2.22
C TYR A 22 -11.66 33.84 -2.98
N ASP A 23 -12.01 35.01 -2.45
CA ASP A 23 -12.96 35.96 -3.04
C ASP A 23 -14.40 35.42 -3.24
N ASP A 24 -14.84 34.54 -2.34
CA ASP A 24 -16.08 33.76 -2.49
C ASP A 24 -17.17 34.11 -1.47
N ILE A 25 -16.85 34.80 -0.37
CA ILE A 25 -17.82 35.11 0.70
C ILE A 25 -18.70 36.34 0.41
N ALA A 26 -18.19 37.33 -0.33
CA ALA A 26 -18.91 38.59 -0.55
C ALA A 26 -20.20 38.38 -1.35
N TYR A 27 -20.19 37.49 -2.34
CA TYR A 27 -21.34 37.16 -3.19
C TYR A 27 -21.84 35.73 -2.99
N ASN A 28 -21.49 35.11 -1.86
CA ASN A 28 -22.01 33.79 -1.52
C ASN A 28 -23.54 33.84 -1.40
N LYS A 29 -24.24 32.79 -1.86
CA LYS A 29 -25.71 32.71 -1.75
C LYS A 29 -26.21 32.71 -0.31
N GLN A 30 -25.36 32.32 0.64
CA GLN A 30 -25.66 32.36 2.07
C GLN A 30 -25.44 33.75 2.69
N ASN A 31 -24.76 34.67 2.00
CA ASN A 31 -24.59 36.03 2.48
C ASN A 31 -25.88 36.84 2.22
N PRO A 32 -26.63 37.25 3.26
CA PRO A 32 -27.88 37.99 3.11
C PRO A 32 -27.66 39.42 2.62
N THR A 33 -26.42 39.91 2.64
CA THR A 33 -26.01 41.24 2.16
C THR A 33 -24.96 41.11 1.05
N PRO A 34 -25.37 40.76 -0.20
CA PRO A 34 -24.42 40.54 -1.29
C PRO A 34 -23.51 41.75 -1.55
N GLY A 35 -22.22 41.49 -1.64
CA GLY A 35 -21.17 42.49 -1.84
C GLY A 35 -20.66 43.16 -0.55
N ILE A 36 -21.25 42.85 0.61
CA ILE A 36 -20.86 43.40 1.92
C ILE A 36 -20.24 42.29 2.77
N VAL A 37 -19.07 42.56 3.36
CA VAL A 37 -18.44 41.69 4.36
C VAL A 37 -18.10 42.55 5.58
N ILE A 38 -18.42 42.06 6.77
CA ILE A 38 -18.12 42.73 8.06
C ILE A 38 -17.27 41.81 8.94
N ASN A 39 -16.47 42.41 9.83
CA ASN A 39 -15.70 41.72 10.86
C ASN A 39 -16.03 42.25 12.29
N GLU A 40 -16.94 43.20 12.38
CA GLU A 40 -17.51 43.71 13.63
C GLU A 40 -19.02 43.77 13.53
N TYR A 41 -19.71 43.62 14.66
CA TYR A 41 -21.16 43.80 14.71
C TYR A 41 -21.53 45.21 14.28
N ASN A 42 -22.47 45.33 13.33
CA ASN A 42 -22.82 46.61 12.70
C ASN A 42 -21.61 47.37 12.11
N GLY A 43 -20.53 46.65 11.79
CA GLY A 43 -19.30 47.22 11.23
C GLY A 43 -19.45 47.70 9.80
N THR A 44 -18.44 48.42 9.32
CA THR A 44 -18.37 48.86 7.93
C THR A 44 -17.99 47.71 7.00
N ASP A 45 -18.29 47.87 5.70
CA ASP A 45 -17.92 46.90 4.67
C ASP A 45 -16.39 46.85 4.49
N VAL A 46 -15.77 45.79 5.01
CA VAL A 46 -14.33 45.56 4.90
C VAL A 46 -13.93 44.94 3.57
N TYR A 47 -14.86 44.58 2.68
CA TYR A 47 -14.55 43.99 1.37
C TYR A 47 -14.27 45.06 0.30
N LYS A 48 -14.92 46.22 0.43
CA LYS A 48 -14.88 47.27 -0.57
C LYS A 48 -13.48 47.84 -0.75
N GLY A 49 -12.97 47.77 -1.99
CA GLY A 49 -11.67 48.36 -2.35
C GLY A 49 -10.45 47.50 -2.00
N VAL A 50 -10.67 46.26 -1.58
CA VAL A 50 -9.61 45.27 -1.37
C VAL A 50 -9.11 44.72 -2.72
N PRO A 51 -7.79 44.80 -3.03
CA PRO A 51 -7.20 44.25 -4.24
C PRO A 51 -7.40 42.73 -4.39
N LYS A 52 -7.46 42.27 -5.64
CA LYS A 52 -7.60 40.85 -6.01
C LYS A 52 -6.28 40.29 -6.54
N ASP A 53 -5.20 40.42 -5.77
CA ASP A 53 -3.85 40.05 -6.25
C ASP A 53 -3.75 38.53 -6.53
N TYR A 54 -4.19 37.73 -5.57
CA TYR A 54 -4.27 36.26 -5.66
C TYR A 54 -5.64 35.79 -5.17
N THR A 55 -6.45 35.25 -6.09
CA THR A 55 -7.80 34.76 -5.80
C THR A 55 -8.08 33.36 -6.36
N GLY A 56 -9.07 32.68 -5.80
CA GLY A 56 -9.44 31.31 -6.19
C GLY A 56 -8.24 30.36 -6.19
N LYS A 57 -7.99 29.70 -7.33
CA LYS A 57 -6.89 28.73 -7.50
C LYS A 57 -5.49 29.31 -7.29
N ASP A 58 -5.34 30.63 -7.39
CA ASP A 58 -4.04 31.28 -7.17
C ASP A 58 -3.68 31.35 -5.67
N VAL A 59 -4.63 31.05 -4.77
CA VAL A 59 -4.45 30.95 -3.33
C VAL A 59 -3.98 29.54 -2.95
N ASN A 60 -2.69 29.30 -3.13
CA ASN A 60 -2.07 28.00 -2.90
C ASN A 60 -0.67 28.15 -2.27
N PRO A 61 -0.12 27.08 -1.64
CA PRO A 61 1.18 27.11 -0.97
C PRO A 61 2.33 27.55 -1.88
N SER A 62 2.36 27.07 -3.13
CA SER A 62 3.43 27.36 -4.08
C SER A 62 3.50 28.85 -4.40
N ASN A 63 2.35 29.47 -4.68
CA ASN A 63 2.28 30.90 -4.95
C ASN A 63 2.62 31.73 -3.71
N LEU A 64 2.19 31.34 -2.50
CA LEU A 64 2.57 32.06 -1.28
C LEU A 64 4.09 32.06 -1.09
N LEU A 65 4.74 30.90 -1.20
CA LEU A 65 6.19 30.79 -1.06
C LEU A 65 6.95 31.55 -2.16
N ALA A 66 6.45 31.52 -3.40
CA ALA A 66 7.04 32.24 -4.52
C ALA A 66 6.90 33.77 -4.34
N VAL A 67 5.74 34.23 -3.85
CA VAL A 67 5.51 35.65 -3.53
C VAL A 67 6.45 36.13 -2.44
N LEU A 68 6.56 35.38 -1.33
CA LEU A 68 7.45 35.74 -0.22
C LEU A 68 8.90 35.87 -0.68
N GLN A 69 9.36 34.99 -1.57
CA GLN A 69 10.73 34.99 -2.10
C GLN A 69 10.98 36.00 -3.22
N GLY A 70 9.96 36.74 -3.67
CA GLY A 70 10.09 37.71 -4.75
C GLY A 70 10.31 37.07 -6.12
N ASP A 71 9.57 36.00 -6.44
CA ASP A 71 9.70 35.24 -7.68
C ASP A 71 9.55 36.13 -8.94
N GLN A 72 10.60 36.11 -9.77
CA GLN A 72 10.68 36.98 -10.94
C GLN A 72 9.79 36.53 -12.10
N GLU A 73 9.43 35.25 -12.17
CA GLU A 73 8.55 34.74 -13.23
C GLU A 73 7.09 35.13 -12.97
N LEU A 74 6.64 35.12 -11.72
CA LEU A 74 5.36 35.70 -11.30
C LEU A 74 5.31 37.21 -11.60
N ALA A 75 6.38 37.94 -11.24
CA ALA A 75 6.48 39.37 -11.53
C ALA A 75 6.38 39.67 -13.04
N LYS A 76 7.08 38.90 -13.88
CA LYS A 76 7.00 39.01 -15.36
C LYS A 76 5.60 38.76 -15.92
N ARG A 77 4.79 37.96 -15.23
CA ARG A 77 3.38 37.71 -15.57
C ARG A 77 2.43 38.79 -15.06
N GLY A 78 2.96 39.88 -14.49
CA GLY A 78 2.19 40.98 -13.94
C GLY A 78 1.57 40.69 -12.57
N LYS A 79 2.00 39.64 -11.88
CA LYS A 79 1.55 39.33 -10.52
C LYS A 79 2.41 40.08 -9.50
N LYS A 80 1.79 40.59 -8.42
CA LYS A 80 2.53 41.21 -7.31
C LYS A 80 3.35 40.16 -6.57
N VAL A 81 4.59 40.48 -6.25
CA VAL A 81 5.48 39.66 -5.40
C VAL A 81 6.17 40.57 -4.40
N VAL A 82 6.71 40.02 -3.31
CA VAL A 82 7.47 40.80 -2.34
C VAL A 82 8.75 41.29 -3.03
N ASN A 83 8.84 42.60 -3.27
CA ASN A 83 9.97 43.25 -3.92
C ASN A 83 10.76 44.08 -2.89
N SER A 84 11.36 43.39 -1.93
CA SER A 84 12.13 43.96 -0.84
C SER A 84 13.62 43.61 -0.93
N GLY A 85 14.44 44.38 -0.24
CA GLY A 85 15.89 44.23 -0.13
C GLY A 85 16.39 44.33 1.31
N PRO A 86 17.72 44.46 1.50
CA PRO A 86 18.37 44.31 2.81
C PRO A 86 18.02 45.39 3.85
N ASN A 87 17.32 46.46 3.45
CA ASN A 87 16.94 47.57 4.33
C ASN A 87 15.44 47.60 4.63
N ASP A 88 14.66 46.68 4.04
CA ASP A 88 13.21 46.74 4.09
C ASP A 88 12.66 45.84 5.20
N HIS A 89 11.53 46.25 5.78
CA HIS A 89 10.79 45.44 6.75
C HIS A 89 9.62 44.75 6.07
N ILE A 90 9.39 43.49 6.44
CA ILE A 90 8.26 42.70 5.95
C ILE A 90 7.35 42.37 7.13
N PHE A 91 6.06 42.65 7.00
CA PHE A 91 5.03 42.10 7.88
C PHE A 91 4.17 41.11 7.09
N ALA A 92 4.04 39.89 7.60
CA ALA A 92 3.22 38.84 7.00
C ALA A 92 2.16 38.38 8.00
N TYR A 93 0.92 38.21 7.52
CA TYR A 93 -0.17 37.63 8.30
C TYR A 93 -0.81 36.49 7.52
N PHE A 94 -0.99 35.35 8.17
CA PHE A 94 -1.72 34.19 7.66
C PHE A 94 -2.84 33.82 8.64
N GLY A 95 -4.06 33.62 8.14
CA GLY A 95 -5.19 33.18 8.94
C GLY A 95 -6.07 32.21 8.17
N ASP A 96 -6.20 30.99 8.67
CA ASP A 96 -7.07 29.92 8.13
C ASP A 96 -7.12 28.74 9.16
N HIS A 97 -7.38 27.53 8.69
CA HIS A 97 -7.21 26.29 9.44
C HIS A 97 -5.76 25.81 9.43
N GLY A 98 -5.37 25.15 10.53
CA GLY A 98 -4.05 24.55 10.71
C GLY A 98 -4.16 23.18 11.35
N PHE A 99 -3.00 22.52 11.42
CA PHE A 99 -2.78 21.22 12.03
C PHE A 99 -1.30 21.15 12.47
N PRO A 100 -0.87 20.17 13.27
CA PRO A 100 0.53 20.06 13.66
C PRO A 100 1.47 20.09 12.44
N GLY A 101 2.46 20.98 12.43
CA GLY A 101 3.46 21.08 11.37
C GLY A 101 2.97 21.61 10.01
N GLY A 102 1.73 22.12 9.89
CA GLY A 102 1.24 22.67 8.63
C GLY A 102 0.01 23.58 8.73
N VAL A 103 -0.19 24.39 7.70
CA VAL A 103 -1.40 25.21 7.49
C VAL A 103 -2.12 24.80 6.21
N SER A 104 -3.44 24.87 6.22
CA SER A 104 -4.28 24.39 5.11
C SER A 104 -4.60 25.49 4.11
N PHE A 105 -4.69 25.13 2.84
CA PHE A 105 -5.26 25.90 1.73
C PHE A 105 -6.34 25.05 1.06
N ALA A 106 -7.28 25.64 0.31
CA ALA A 106 -8.30 24.82 -0.37
C ALA A 106 -7.74 23.92 -1.50
N THR A 107 -6.47 24.09 -1.88
CA THR A 107 -5.79 23.32 -2.95
C THR A 107 -4.55 22.57 -2.47
N GLY A 108 -4.28 22.52 -1.16
CA GLY A 108 -3.12 21.82 -0.59
C GLY A 108 -2.77 22.30 0.81
N SER A 109 -1.58 21.95 1.30
CA SER A 109 -1.08 22.39 2.61
C SER A 109 0.31 22.98 2.46
N LEU A 110 0.63 23.98 3.29
CA LEU A 110 1.99 24.50 3.45
C LEU A 110 2.57 23.93 4.74
N TYR A 111 3.69 23.23 4.63
CA TYR A 111 4.35 22.64 5.79
C TYR A 111 5.35 23.59 6.48
N ALA A 112 5.53 23.38 7.78
CA ALA A 112 6.46 24.14 8.61
C ALA A 112 7.89 24.13 8.05
N THR A 113 8.38 22.99 7.56
CA THR A 113 9.73 22.88 6.99
C THR A 113 9.89 23.72 5.72
N GLU A 114 8.86 23.78 4.88
CA GLU A 114 8.87 24.54 3.62
C GLU A 114 8.89 26.04 3.89
N LEU A 115 8.03 26.51 4.81
CA LEU A 115 7.97 27.91 5.23
C LEU A 115 9.31 28.35 5.85
N ASN A 116 9.84 27.58 6.82
CA ASN A 116 11.11 27.93 7.46
C ASN A 116 12.28 27.87 6.47
N ALA A 117 12.27 26.95 5.50
CA ALA A 117 13.27 26.92 4.44
C ALA A 117 13.17 28.15 3.52
N ALA A 118 11.97 28.65 3.22
CA ALA A 118 11.79 29.88 2.47
C ALA A 118 12.28 31.10 3.25
N LEU A 119 11.97 31.21 4.54
CA LEU A 119 12.44 32.30 5.41
C LEU A 119 13.98 32.33 5.51
N LYS A 120 14.61 31.15 5.65
CA LYS A 120 16.09 31.02 5.65
C LYS A 120 16.68 31.47 4.31
N ARG A 121 16.08 31.08 3.18
CA ARG A 121 16.52 31.52 1.85
C ARG A 121 16.38 33.02 1.67
N MET A 122 15.25 33.60 2.05
CA MET A 122 15.04 35.05 1.99
C MET A 122 16.09 35.82 2.80
N HIS A 123 16.46 35.32 3.99
CA HIS A 123 17.54 35.91 4.79
C HIS A 123 18.90 35.79 4.09
N GLN A 124 19.24 34.60 3.57
CA GLN A 124 20.50 34.36 2.82
C GLN A 124 20.61 35.27 1.59
N ASP A 125 19.50 35.50 0.91
CA ASP A 125 19.39 36.33 -0.28
C ASP A 125 19.26 37.83 0.06
N ASN A 126 19.39 38.20 1.34
CA ASN A 126 19.29 39.58 1.83
C ASN A 126 17.99 40.29 1.38
N LYS A 127 16.87 39.57 1.41
CA LYS A 127 15.56 40.06 0.96
C LYS A 127 14.87 40.98 1.98
N PHE A 128 15.36 41.08 3.20
CA PHE A 128 14.79 41.95 4.23
C PHE A 128 15.83 42.30 5.29
N ALA A 129 15.65 43.44 5.96
CA ALA A 129 16.33 43.76 7.21
C ALA A 129 15.69 43.01 8.38
N LYS A 130 14.36 43.05 8.45
CA LYS A 130 13.55 42.45 9.52
C LYS A 130 12.24 41.89 8.97
N LEU A 131 11.79 40.74 9.48
CA LEU A 131 10.52 40.15 9.11
C LEU A 131 9.70 39.79 10.35
N VAL A 132 8.45 40.25 10.41
CA VAL A 132 7.45 39.84 11.42
C VAL A 132 6.40 38.96 10.74
N PHE A 133 6.08 37.81 11.35
CA PHE A 133 5.10 36.87 10.82
C PHE A 133 4.05 36.48 11.86
N TYR A 134 2.79 36.85 11.63
CA TYR A 134 1.65 36.43 12.45
C TYR A 134 0.91 35.26 11.81
N ILE A 135 0.69 34.16 12.55
CA ILE A 135 -0.08 32.99 12.09
C ILE A 135 -1.24 32.73 13.04
N ASP A 136 -2.47 32.84 12.52
CA ASP A 136 -3.72 32.56 13.22
C ASP A 136 -4.38 31.27 12.72
N THR A 137 -3.93 30.13 13.24
CA THR A 137 -4.46 28.80 12.91
C THR A 137 -4.42 27.88 14.13
N CYS A 138 -5.16 26.76 14.09
CA CYS A 138 -4.96 25.68 15.05
C CYS A 138 -3.50 25.17 14.96
N GLU A 139 -2.92 24.81 16.10
CA GLU A 139 -1.55 24.33 16.28
C GLU A 139 -0.47 25.22 15.64
N SER A 140 -0.75 26.50 15.43
CA SER A 140 0.13 27.44 14.71
C SER A 140 1.54 27.51 15.28
N GLY A 141 1.74 27.30 16.59
CA GLY A 141 3.07 27.24 17.21
C GLY A 141 3.99 26.15 16.61
N SER A 142 3.41 25.06 16.10
CA SER A 142 4.14 23.98 15.45
C SER A 142 4.79 24.40 14.11
N MET A 143 4.40 25.55 13.55
CA MET A 143 5.02 26.10 12.34
C MET A 143 6.44 26.61 12.56
N PHE A 144 6.83 26.92 13.80
CA PHE A 144 8.14 27.50 14.11
C PHE A 144 8.90 26.78 15.23
N TYR A 145 8.20 25.98 16.04
CA TYR A 145 8.80 25.22 17.14
C TYR A 145 10.01 24.39 16.68
N LYS A 146 11.19 24.66 17.27
CA LYS A 146 12.49 24.05 16.93
C LYS A 146 12.94 24.17 15.45
N LEU A 147 12.25 24.96 14.64
CA LEU A 147 12.54 25.11 13.20
C LEU A 147 13.07 26.50 12.84
N LEU A 148 12.52 27.54 13.46
CA LEU A 148 12.85 28.93 13.19
C LEU A 148 14.07 29.35 14.02
N PRO A 149 15.23 29.61 13.40
CA PRO A 149 16.40 30.07 14.13
C PRO A 149 16.23 31.53 14.57
N ASP A 150 16.90 31.89 15.65
CA ASP A 150 16.87 33.24 16.23
C ASP A 150 17.79 34.25 15.53
N ASN A 151 18.67 33.77 14.65
CA ASN A 151 19.73 34.56 14.02
C ASN A 151 19.45 34.95 12.56
N ILE A 152 18.20 34.84 12.08
CA ILE A 152 17.83 35.18 10.69
C ILE A 152 16.93 36.43 10.57
N ASN A 153 16.86 37.25 11.62
CA ASN A 153 16.05 38.48 11.68
C ASN A 153 14.56 38.28 11.40
N VAL A 154 14.01 37.15 11.85
CA VAL A 154 12.58 36.83 11.80
C VAL A 154 12.03 36.77 13.22
N TYR A 155 10.90 37.43 13.46
CA TYR A 155 10.09 37.30 14.67
C TYR A 155 8.71 36.80 14.29
N ALA A 156 8.29 35.68 14.87
CA ALA A 156 6.99 35.10 14.58
C ALA A 156 6.11 35.07 15.82
N VAL A 157 4.82 35.36 15.66
CA VAL A 157 3.78 35.25 16.68
C VAL A 157 2.71 34.30 16.17
N THR A 158 2.28 33.38 17.01
CA THR A 158 1.28 32.37 16.66
C THR A 158 0.11 32.43 17.61
N SER A 159 -1.10 32.12 17.11
CA SER A 159 -2.33 32.20 17.89
C SER A 159 -2.47 31.09 18.94
N SER A 160 -1.74 29.99 18.81
CA SER A 160 -1.82 28.82 19.71
C SER A 160 -0.47 28.13 19.89
N THR A 161 -0.37 27.24 20.89
CA THR A 161 0.78 26.36 21.10
C THR A 161 0.88 25.30 19.99
N PRO A 162 1.98 24.51 19.92
CA PRO A 162 2.09 23.43 18.94
C PRO A 162 1.02 22.32 19.03
N THR A 163 0.20 22.28 20.09
CA THR A 163 -0.76 21.17 20.34
C THR A 163 -2.17 21.65 20.71
N GLU A 164 -2.41 22.95 20.60
CA GLU A 164 -3.69 23.57 20.94
C GLU A 164 -4.41 24.16 19.73
N PRO A 165 -5.75 24.12 19.74
CA PRO A 165 -6.55 24.73 18.72
C PRO A 165 -6.49 26.27 18.80
N SER A 166 -7.06 26.91 17.79
CA SER A 166 -7.44 28.34 17.84
C SER A 166 -8.95 28.48 17.66
N TYR A 167 -9.49 29.66 17.97
CA TYR A 167 -10.92 29.88 18.07
C TYR A 167 -11.44 30.96 17.14
N PHE A 168 -12.56 30.67 16.48
CA PHE A 168 -13.43 31.70 15.95
C PHE A 168 -14.21 32.38 17.07
N TRP A 169 -14.63 33.61 16.81
CA TRP A 169 -15.24 34.51 17.78
C TRP A 169 -16.28 35.39 17.06
N LYS A 170 -17.24 35.94 17.81
CA LYS A 170 -18.38 36.72 17.29
C LYS A 170 -19.27 35.95 16.31
N TYR A 171 -20.30 35.27 16.82
CA TYR A 171 -21.40 34.78 15.97
C TYR A 171 -22.34 35.94 15.62
N ASP A 172 -22.57 36.18 14.33
CA ASP A 172 -23.54 37.18 13.86
C ASP A 172 -24.86 36.50 13.46
N LYS A 173 -25.95 36.92 14.09
CA LYS A 173 -27.29 36.34 13.88
C LYS A 173 -27.89 36.68 12.51
N THR A 174 -27.51 37.81 11.93
CA THR A 174 -28.01 38.24 10.62
C THR A 174 -27.35 37.41 9.52
N LEU A 175 -26.01 37.31 9.57
CA LEU A 175 -25.21 36.54 8.62
C LEU A 175 -25.23 35.03 8.89
N LYS A 176 -25.67 34.60 10.08
CA LYS A 176 -25.69 33.20 10.54
C LYS A 176 -24.33 32.51 10.38
N THR A 177 -23.26 33.23 10.73
CA THR A 177 -21.87 32.78 10.64
C THR A 177 -20.99 33.46 11.69
N MET A 178 -19.78 32.94 11.89
CA MET A 178 -18.73 33.59 12.66
C MET A 178 -18.08 34.69 11.83
N ILE A 179 -17.86 35.87 12.41
CA ILE A 179 -17.31 37.04 11.69
C ILE A 179 -15.90 37.46 12.12
N GLY A 180 -15.34 36.82 13.16
CA GLY A 180 -14.00 37.11 13.66
C GLY A 180 -13.22 35.85 14.09
N SER A 181 -11.90 35.97 14.14
CA SER A 181 -11.03 35.01 14.83
C SER A 181 -10.53 35.68 16.09
N TRP A 182 -10.45 34.96 17.21
CA TRP A 182 -10.10 35.58 18.49
C TRP A 182 -8.73 36.27 18.40
N PHE A 183 -7.68 35.58 17.96
CA PHE A 183 -6.36 36.18 17.88
C PHE A 183 -6.31 37.33 16.85
N ALA A 184 -6.82 37.10 15.63
CA ALA A 184 -6.85 38.13 14.59
C ALA A 184 -7.54 39.42 15.00
N ASP A 185 -8.74 39.30 15.57
CA ASP A 185 -9.52 40.45 16.00
C ASP A 185 -8.79 41.22 17.10
N HIS A 186 -8.15 40.53 18.05
CA HIS A 186 -7.51 41.19 19.18
C HIS A 186 -6.25 41.94 18.80
N TRP A 187 -5.37 41.40 17.93
CA TRP A 187 -4.21 42.19 17.48
C TRP A 187 -4.64 43.36 16.58
N LEU A 188 -5.70 43.21 15.77
CA LEU A 188 -6.26 44.31 14.97
C LEU A 188 -6.88 45.40 15.85
N ILE A 189 -7.64 45.03 16.88
CA ILE A 189 -8.25 45.98 17.82
C ILE A 189 -7.17 46.70 18.62
N ASP A 190 -6.16 45.98 19.08
CA ASP A 190 -5.00 46.54 19.77
C ASP A 190 -4.31 47.59 18.90
N ASP A 191 -3.97 47.23 17.66
CA ASP A 191 -3.35 48.14 16.68
C ASP A 191 -4.22 49.37 16.37
N GLU A 192 -5.54 49.21 16.36
CA GLU A 192 -6.51 50.29 16.12
C GLU A 192 -6.72 51.19 17.34
N THR A 193 -6.44 50.72 18.55
CA THR A 193 -6.75 51.44 19.79
C THR A 193 -5.53 52.10 20.42
N ASN A 194 -4.37 51.43 20.37
CA ASN A 194 -3.13 51.91 20.97
C ASN A 194 -2.33 52.82 20.03
N ASP A 195 -1.23 53.34 20.57
CA ASP A 195 -0.25 54.17 19.86
C ASP A 195 0.96 53.34 19.45
N LEU A 196 1.02 52.99 18.16
CA LEU A 196 2.04 52.11 17.58
C LEU A 196 3.45 52.71 17.56
N GLU A 197 3.60 54.01 17.78
CA GLU A 197 4.90 54.65 17.93
C GLU A 197 5.55 54.34 19.27
N HIS A 198 4.74 54.00 20.27
CA HIS A 198 5.19 53.74 21.63
C HIS A 198 5.00 52.29 22.04
N GLU A 199 3.97 51.63 21.52
CA GLU A 199 3.72 50.22 21.80
C GLU A 199 4.75 49.33 21.09
N THR A 200 5.29 48.41 21.87
CA THR A 200 6.26 47.40 21.44
C THR A 200 5.60 46.05 21.20
N PHE A 201 6.24 45.19 20.40
CA PHE A 201 5.76 43.81 20.22
C PHE A 201 5.69 43.01 21.52
N ASP A 202 6.54 43.28 22.52
CA ASP A 202 6.46 42.68 23.86
C ASP A 202 5.19 43.10 24.61
N GLU A 203 4.78 44.37 24.48
CA GLU A 203 3.57 44.90 25.12
C GLU A 203 2.31 44.35 24.48
N GLN A 204 2.22 44.37 23.15
CA GLN A 204 1.12 43.75 22.43
C GLN A 204 1.06 42.23 22.68
N PHE A 205 2.21 41.55 22.72
CA PHE A 205 2.23 40.12 23.06
C PHE A 205 1.68 39.84 24.44
N LYS A 206 2.03 40.69 25.40
CA LYS A 206 1.50 40.60 26.75
C LYS A 206 -0.01 40.85 26.80
N TYR A 207 -0.51 41.82 26.03
CA TYR A 207 -1.95 42.12 25.95
C TYR A 207 -2.76 40.87 25.61
N PHE A 208 -2.47 40.20 24.49
CA PHE A 208 -3.25 39.01 24.14
C PHE A 208 -2.90 37.77 24.99
N ALA A 209 -1.68 37.65 25.54
CA ALA A 209 -1.35 36.56 26.46
C ALA A 209 -2.16 36.63 27.76
N ASP A 210 -2.43 37.84 28.27
CA ASP A 210 -3.22 38.05 29.49
C ASP A 210 -4.74 37.96 29.23
N LEU A 211 -5.19 38.26 28.01
CA LEU A 211 -6.61 38.45 27.68
C LEU A 211 -7.42 37.14 27.56
N TRP A 212 -6.82 36.05 27.07
CA TRP A 212 -7.54 34.77 26.87
C TRP A 212 -8.20 34.26 28.16
N ASN A 213 -7.48 34.38 29.29
CA ASN A 213 -7.97 33.95 30.60
C ASN A 213 -9.19 34.74 31.11
N VAL A 214 -9.59 35.82 30.43
CA VAL A 214 -10.61 36.78 30.89
C VAL A 214 -11.83 36.83 29.96
N THR A 215 -11.70 36.47 28.67
CA THR A 215 -12.72 36.81 27.65
C THR A 215 -13.91 35.86 27.51
N ASP A 216 -13.80 34.59 27.89
CA ASP A 216 -14.93 33.63 27.84
C ASP A 216 -14.73 32.47 28.83
N PRO A 217 -15.23 32.56 30.08
CA PRO A 217 -15.07 31.50 31.08
C PRO A 217 -15.81 30.19 30.71
N ASP A 218 -16.73 30.24 29.75
CA ASP A 218 -17.48 29.08 29.26
C ASP A 218 -16.84 28.47 27.98
N ALA A 219 -15.73 29.04 27.49
CA ALA A 219 -15.01 28.50 26.35
C ALA A 219 -14.46 27.09 26.67
N PRO A 220 -14.70 26.09 25.80
CA PRO A 220 -14.40 24.69 26.11
C PRO A 220 -12.90 24.31 26.01
N GLY A 221 -11.96 25.26 26.05
CA GLY A 221 -10.53 24.96 26.03
C GLY A 221 -9.59 26.16 26.11
N GLU A 222 -8.30 25.89 25.99
CA GLU A 222 -7.20 26.85 26.13
C GLU A 222 -6.67 27.29 24.75
N GLN A 223 -6.31 28.57 24.61
CA GLN A 223 -5.62 29.13 23.45
C GLN A 223 -4.49 30.05 23.95
N TYR A 224 -3.25 29.57 23.90
CA TYR A 224 -2.09 30.38 24.29
C TYR A 224 -1.26 30.83 23.09
N ALA A 225 -1.19 32.14 22.87
CA ALA A 225 -0.30 32.70 21.86
C ALA A 225 1.17 32.40 22.18
N GLN A 226 1.98 32.15 21.14
CA GLN A 226 3.41 31.86 21.27
C GLN A 226 4.25 32.81 20.41
N ARG A 227 5.55 32.87 20.69
CA ARG A 227 6.51 33.68 19.95
C ARG A 227 7.80 32.92 19.66
N TYR A 228 8.37 33.11 18.47
CA TYR A 228 9.52 32.36 17.96
C TYR A 228 10.51 33.25 17.18
N GLY A 229 11.74 32.75 17.01
CA GLY A 229 12.80 33.44 16.28
C GLY A 229 13.53 34.47 17.14
N ASN A 230 13.81 35.65 16.58
CA ASN A 230 14.62 36.67 17.22
C ASN A 230 13.82 37.46 18.27
N MET A 231 13.91 37.06 19.54
CA MET A 231 13.18 37.71 20.64
C MET A 231 13.59 39.17 20.89
N THR A 232 14.71 39.65 20.34
CA THR A 232 15.07 41.07 20.46
C THR A 232 14.08 41.99 19.77
N PHE A 233 13.28 41.47 18.82
CA PHE A 233 12.22 42.21 18.15
C PHE A 233 11.08 42.61 19.09
N GLY A 234 10.94 41.93 20.23
CA GLY A 234 9.96 42.30 21.26
C GLY A 234 10.07 43.76 21.70
N LYS A 235 11.26 44.36 21.61
CA LYS A 235 11.50 45.77 21.98
C LYS A 235 11.28 46.77 20.84
N LEU A 236 11.00 46.29 19.64
CA LEU A 236 10.73 47.17 18.49
C LEU A 236 9.30 47.68 18.58
N HIS A 237 9.12 48.92 18.15
CA HIS A 237 7.79 49.53 18.06
C HIS A 237 7.02 48.98 16.87
N ILE A 238 5.72 48.79 17.04
CA ILE A 238 4.85 48.21 15.99
C ILE A 238 4.84 49.08 14.72
N SER A 239 4.92 50.41 14.90
CA SER A 239 5.01 51.37 13.80
C SER A 239 6.20 51.14 12.85
N GLU A 240 7.25 50.46 13.31
CA GLU A 240 8.40 50.10 12.47
C GLU A 240 8.03 49.14 11.32
N PHE A 241 6.89 48.44 11.44
CA PHE A 241 6.36 47.52 10.44
C PHE A 241 5.04 48.00 9.84
N LEU A 242 4.15 48.56 10.67
CA LEU A 242 2.78 48.86 10.25
C LEU A 242 2.56 50.32 9.84
N GLY A 243 3.56 51.19 10.03
CA GLY A 243 3.46 52.62 9.75
C GLY A 243 2.87 53.41 10.91
N HIS A 244 2.43 54.64 10.63
CA HIS A 244 2.01 55.59 11.65
C HIS A 244 0.50 55.77 11.66
N LYS A 245 -0.10 55.68 12.86
CA LYS A 245 -1.51 55.95 13.05
C LYS A 245 -1.81 57.45 12.82
N PRO A 246 -2.71 57.82 11.91
CA PRO A 246 -3.08 59.22 11.72
C PRO A 246 -3.66 59.81 13.01
N HIS A 247 -3.26 61.04 13.38
CA HIS A 247 -3.71 61.72 14.61
C HIS A 247 -5.24 61.87 14.80
N ASN A 248 -6.06 61.54 13.79
CA ASN A 248 -7.53 61.59 13.82
C ASN A 248 -8.22 60.29 13.32
N SER A 249 -7.53 59.16 13.19
CA SER A 249 -8.17 57.91 12.74
C SER A 249 -8.84 57.19 13.92
N VAL A 250 -10.10 57.51 14.18
CA VAL A 250 -10.98 56.62 14.95
C VAL A 250 -11.64 55.68 13.95
N LEU A 251 -11.07 54.48 13.76
CA LEU A 251 -11.70 53.43 12.93
C LEU A 251 -12.83 52.70 13.66
N ILE A 252 -12.90 52.81 14.98
CA ILE A 252 -13.93 52.18 15.82
C ILE A 252 -14.85 53.25 16.42
N ASP A 253 -16.10 53.32 15.94
CA ASP A 253 -17.18 53.94 16.73
C ASP A 253 -17.34 53.11 18.00
N GLN A 254 -17.08 53.72 19.17
CA GLN A 254 -16.99 53.07 20.48
C GLN A 254 -18.34 52.57 21.04
N ALA A 255 -19.22 52.02 20.21
CA ALA A 255 -20.37 51.26 20.69
C ALA A 255 -19.95 49.79 20.94
N ARG A 256 -19.05 49.57 21.92
CA ARG A 256 -18.93 48.24 22.53
C ARG A 256 -20.23 48.01 23.29
N ASP A 257 -21.17 47.32 22.65
CA ASP A 257 -22.42 46.93 23.26
C ASP A 257 -22.11 45.98 24.43
N SER A 258 -22.15 46.52 25.64
CA SER A 258 -21.77 45.81 26.88
C SER A 258 -22.70 44.65 27.23
N GLU A 259 -23.75 44.43 26.44
CA GLU A 259 -24.73 43.36 26.60
C GLU A 259 -24.51 42.14 25.68
N GLN A 260 -23.50 42.15 24.80
CA GLN A 260 -23.31 41.05 23.85
C GLN A 260 -22.40 39.94 24.40
N HIS A 261 -23.01 38.81 24.73
CA HIS A 261 -22.29 37.54 24.96
C HIS A 261 -21.68 37.05 23.65
N TYR A 262 -20.36 37.20 23.54
CA TYR A 262 -19.59 36.59 22.48
C TYR A 262 -19.54 35.07 22.68
N SER A 263 -19.45 34.32 21.59
CA SER A 263 -19.28 32.86 21.63
C SER A 263 -17.95 32.49 20.98
N ALA A 264 -17.04 31.88 21.74
CA ALA A 264 -15.86 31.25 21.18
C ALA A 264 -16.19 29.85 20.65
N VAL A 265 -15.70 29.52 19.45
CA VAL A 265 -15.89 28.20 18.83
C VAL A 265 -14.56 27.69 18.30
N ASN A 266 -14.19 26.46 18.67
CA ASN A 266 -13.01 25.82 18.12
C ASN A 266 -13.10 25.81 16.59
N LYS A 267 -12.05 26.26 15.88
CA LYS A 267 -12.11 26.37 14.41
C LYS A 267 -12.48 25.05 13.73
N TRP A 268 -12.11 23.88 14.27
CA TRP A 268 -12.49 22.57 13.71
C TRP A 268 -13.98 22.21 13.90
N ASP A 269 -14.66 22.85 14.84
CA ASP A 269 -16.05 22.58 15.18
C ASP A 269 -17.03 23.63 14.64
N VAL A 270 -16.53 24.62 13.89
CA VAL A 270 -17.36 25.72 13.37
C VAL A 270 -18.52 25.23 12.50
N SER A 271 -18.30 24.26 11.60
CA SER A 271 -19.36 23.75 10.74
C SER A 271 -20.47 23.05 11.54
N LEU A 272 -20.10 22.33 12.60
CA LEU A 272 -21.04 21.67 13.50
C LEU A 272 -21.84 22.70 14.30
N TYR A 273 -21.16 23.69 14.87
CA TYR A 273 -21.77 24.79 15.61
C TYR A 273 -22.79 25.57 14.75
N LEU A 274 -22.40 25.93 13.53
CA LEU A 274 -23.27 26.69 12.62
C LEU A 274 -24.51 25.89 12.20
N LEU A 275 -24.41 24.57 11.99
CA LEU A 275 -25.57 23.74 11.68
C LEU A 275 -26.56 23.68 12.86
N HIS A 276 -26.06 23.47 14.09
CA HIS A 276 -26.90 23.51 15.29
C HIS A 276 -27.63 24.85 15.42
N ARG A 277 -26.90 25.97 15.30
CA ARG A 277 -27.48 27.32 15.32
C ARG A 277 -28.57 27.49 14.26
N ARG A 278 -28.32 27.07 13.02
CA ARG A 278 -29.30 27.19 11.92
C ARG A 278 -30.57 26.38 12.17
N ILE A 279 -30.46 25.18 12.77
CA ILE A 279 -31.61 24.33 13.16
C ILE A 279 -32.42 24.97 14.28
N ASP A 280 -31.75 25.57 15.26
CA ASP A 280 -32.39 26.21 16.41
C ASP A 280 -33.07 27.53 16.05
N GLU A 281 -32.46 28.29 15.13
CA GLU A 281 -32.90 29.64 14.76
C GLU A 281 -33.89 29.67 13.58
N THR A 282 -33.97 28.62 12.76
CA THR A 282 -34.95 28.57 11.66
C THR A 282 -36.33 28.13 12.14
N ASN A 283 -37.35 28.87 11.71
CA ASN A 283 -38.76 28.53 11.90
C ASN A 283 -39.36 27.83 10.66
N ASP A 284 -38.62 27.78 9.55
CA ASP A 284 -39.06 27.08 8.35
C ASP A 284 -38.82 25.57 8.53
N VAL A 285 -39.90 24.79 8.45
CA VAL A 285 -39.87 23.34 8.68
C VAL A 285 -39.02 22.62 7.62
N LEU A 286 -39.04 23.08 6.37
CA LEU A 286 -38.26 22.47 5.28
C LEU A 286 -36.77 22.81 5.42
N GLU A 287 -36.43 24.05 5.77
CA GLU A 287 -35.04 24.40 6.08
C GLU A 287 -34.52 23.66 7.30
N LYS A 288 -35.34 23.57 8.36
CA LYS A 288 -34.98 22.83 9.57
C LYS A 288 -34.67 21.38 9.25
N GLN A 289 -35.54 20.72 8.49
CA GLN A 289 -35.31 19.35 8.02
C GLN A 289 -34.00 19.24 7.22
N LYS A 290 -33.78 20.14 6.26
CA LYS A 290 -32.55 20.16 5.45
C LYS A 290 -31.29 20.30 6.31
N TYR A 291 -31.28 21.23 7.27
CA TYR A 291 -30.12 21.40 8.16
C TYR A 291 -29.93 20.22 9.10
N THR A 292 -31.01 19.58 9.56
CA THR A 292 -30.93 18.34 10.35
C THR A 292 -30.32 17.19 9.53
N GLU A 293 -30.73 17.02 8.27
CA GLU A 293 -30.13 16.02 7.37
C GLU A 293 -28.63 16.32 7.11
N GLU A 294 -28.26 17.60 6.94
CA GLU A 294 -26.86 18.02 6.77
C GLU A 294 -26.03 17.78 8.05
N LEU A 295 -26.62 18.02 9.23
CA LEU A 295 -26.01 17.74 10.53
C LEU A 295 -25.78 16.25 10.75
N GLU A 296 -26.77 15.41 10.46
CA GLU A 296 -26.63 13.96 10.55
C GLU A 296 -25.55 13.45 9.60
N GLY A 297 -25.50 13.97 8.36
CA GLY A 297 -24.44 13.68 7.40
C GLY A 297 -23.05 14.05 7.93
N LEU A 298 -22.91 15.24 8.52
CA LEU A 298 -21.66 15.71 9.12
C LEU A 298 -21.23 14.82 10.31
N LEU A 299 -22.15 14.49 11.21
CA LEU A 299 -21.87 13.62 12.37
C LEU A 299 -21.46 12.22 11.93
N ASN A 300 -22.14 11.65 10.93
CA ASN A 300 -21.78 10.35 10.36
C ASN A 300 -20.40 10.38 9.73
N ALA A 301 -20.05 11.45 8.99
CA ALA A 301 -18.71 11.61 8.41
C ALA A 301 -17.62 11.70 9.49
N ARG A 302 -17.89 12.42 10.60
CA ARG A 302 -16.98 12.50 11.75
C ARG A 302 -16.80 11.13 12.43
N HIS A 303 -17.89 10.41 12.67
CA HIS A 303 -17.83 9.06 13.24
C HIS A 303 -17.06 8.09 12.35
N TYR A 304 -17.30 8.15 11.04
CA TYR A 304 -16.57 7.36 10.04
C TYR A 304 -15.06 7.65 10.09
N ALA A 305 -14.67 8.94 10.10
CA ALA A 305 -13.27 9.35 10.24
C ALA A 305 -12.64 8.81 11.54
N ASP A 306 -13.31 8.94 12.68
CA ASP A 306 -12.81 8.48 13.98
C ASP A 306 -12.61 6.97 14.04
N LYS A 307 -13.59 6.22 13.51
CA LYS A 307 -13.52 4.78 13.40
C LYS A 307 -12.32 4.35 12.55
N HIS A 308 -12.13 4.93 11.37
CA HIS A 308 -11.03 4.57 10.48
C HIS A 308 -9.65 4.98 11.00
N MET A 309 -9.54 6.12 11.69
CA MET A 309 -8.29 6.49 12.36
C MET A 309 -7.96 5.49 13.47
N THR A 310 -8.96 5.02 14.22
CA THR A 310 -8.79 4.00 15.27
C THR A 310 -8.38 2.64 14.67
N GLU A 311 -9.03 2.21 13.59
CA GLU A 311 -8.67 0.99 12.85
C GLU A 311 -7.25 1.07 12.29
N TYR A 312 -6.85 2.22 11.75
CA TYR A 312 -5.49 2.44 11.27
C TYR A 312 -4.46 2.31 12.40
N VAL A 313 -4.66 2.99 13.53
CA VAL A 313 -3.75 2.87 14.69
C VAL A 313 -3.67 1.42 15.17
N ASN A 314 -4.81 0.71 15.25
CA ASN A 314 -4.82 -0.70 15.61
C ASN A 314 -4.04 -1.57 14.61
N SER A 315 -4.14 -1.29 13.30
CA SER A 315 -3.42 -2.05 12.26
C SER A 315 -1.90 -1.92 12.38
N ILE A 316 -1.40 -0.76 12.80
CA ILE A 316 0.04 -0.47 12.96
C ILE A 316 0.55 -0.72 14.39
N GLN A 317 -0.32 -1.17 15.30
CA GLN A 317 0.03 -1.36 16.72
C GLN A 317 1.23 -2.29 16.92
N HIS A 318 1.45 -3.23 16.00
CA HIS A 318 2.61 -4.12 15.99
C HIS A 318 3.94 -3.39 15.73
N LEU A 319 3.91 -2.23 15.05
CA LEU A 319 5.08 -1.37 14.80
C LEU A 319 5.43 -0.51 16.02
N ILE A 320 4.48 -0.28 16.92
CA ILE A 320 4.64 0.55 18.13
C ILE A 320 4.14 -0.24 19.36
N PRO A 321 4.69 -1.45 19.63
CA PRO A 321 4.10 -2.39 20.58
C PRO A 321 4.12 -1.90 22.03
N ASN A 322 4.97 -0.93 22.34
CA ASN A 322 5.20 -0.44 23.69
C ASN A 322 4.20 0.62 24.16
N ILE A 323 3.23 0.99 23.32
CA ILE A 323 2.34 2.13 23.58
C ILE A 323 0.92 1.74 23.30
N ALA A 324 0.03 1.97 24.27
CA ALA A 324 -1.37 1.66 24.09
C ALA A 324 -1.98 2.47 22.93
N THR A 325 -2.81 1.84 22.10
CA THR A 325 -3.62 2.49 21.05
C THR A 325 -4.26 3.79 21.55
N ASN A 326 -4.81 3.77 22.77
CA ASN A 326 -5.47 4.91 23.38
C ASN A 326 -4.54 6.11 23.59
N ALA A 327 -3.26 5.87 23.90
CA ALA A 327 -2.27 6.93 24.00
C ALA A 327 -1.96 7.50 22.61
N ILE A 328 -1.80 6.65 21.58
CA ILE A 328 -1.57 7.11 20.20
C ILE A 328 -2.76 7.96 19.69
N LEU A 329 -4.00 7.63 20.07
CA LEU A 329 -5.19 8.34 19.62
C LEU A 329 -5.44 9.69 20.29
N HIS A 330 -4.95 9.88 21.51
CA HIS A 330 -5.38 11.01 22.36
C HIS A 330 -4.26 11.85 22.95
N THR A 331 -3.01 11.37 22.96
CA THR A 331 -1.89 12.16 23.45
C THR A 331 -1.70 13.40 22.58
N LYS A 332 -1.48 14.54 23.23
CA LYS A 332 -1.02 15.76 22.59
C LYS A 332 0.48 15.88 22.82
N GLN A 333 1.25 15.94 21.75
CA GLN A 333 2.69 16.14 21.82
C GLN A 333 3.22 16.94 20.64
N GLU A 334 4.38 17.53 20.85
CA GLU A 334 5.04 18.38 19.87
C GLU A 334 5.69 17.54 18.76
N LEU A 335 5.58 18.02 17.52
CA LEU A 335 6.20 17.38 16.36
C LEU A 335 7.70 17.69 16.31
N ASN A 336 8.54 16.65 16.30
CA ASN A 336 9.99 16.76 16.06
C ASN A 336 10.44 15.95 14.84
N ASN A 337 9.72 14.91 14.43
CA ASN A 337 10.00 14.06 13.28
C ASN A 337 9.22 14.51 12.04
N HIS A 338 9.56 15.70 11.53
CA HIS A 338 8.85 16.34 10.41
C HIS A 338 8.88 15.51 9.12
N GLU A 339 9.94 14.73 8.87
CA GLU A 339 10.06 13.90 7.66
C GLU A 339 9.04 12.75 7.67
N CYS A 340 9.01 11.96 8.76
CA CYS A 340 8.00 10.90 8.93
C CYS A 340 6.60 11.49 8.84
N TYR A 341 6.39 12.60 9.54
CA TYR A 341 5.07 13.22 9.66
C TYR A 341 4.53 13.72 8.33
N GLN A 342 5.33 14.49 7.58
CA GLN A 342 4.91 15.02 6.28
C GLN A 342 4.59 13.90 5.30
N LYS A 343 5.37 12.81 5.34
CA LYS A 343 5.08 11.63 4.52
C LYS A 343 3.74 11.01 4.89
N LEU A 344 3.46 10.80 6.18
CA LEU A 344 2.17 10.26 6.63
C LEU A 344 1.00 11.18 6.25
N VAL A 345 1.12 12.49 6.50
CA VAL A 345 0.06 13.47 6.18
C VAL A 345 -0.18 13.54 4.67
N ASN A 346 0.86 13.59 3.84
CA ASN A 346 0.72 13.60 2.37
C ASN A 346 0.07 12.30 1.88
N THR A 347 0.52 11.16 2.36
CA THR A 347 -0.04 9.84 2.00
C THR A 347 -1.52 9.78 2.38
N PHE A 348 -1.87 10.22 3.58
CA PHE A 348 -3.26 10.27 4.04
C PHE A 348 -4.10 11.25 3.20
N ASN A 349 -3.53 12.40 2.85
CA ASN A 349 -4.21 13.41 2.03
C ASN A 349 -4.48 12.92 0.61
N GLU A 350 -3.53 12.17 0.02
CA GLU A 350 -3.60 11.67 -1.35
C GLU A 350 -4.46 10.41 -1.49
N HIS A 351 -4.38 9.50 -0.52
CA HIS A 351 -4.95 8.16 -0.65
C HIS A 351 -6.19 7.90 0.22
N CYS A 352 -6.38 8.68 1.31
CA CYS A 352 -7.48 8.43 2.25
C CYS A 352 -8.52 9.55 2.19
N PHE A 353 -8.14 10.78 2.53
CA PHE A 353 -9.05 11.91 2.63
C PHE A 353 -8.38 13.20 2.21
N ASN A 354 -9.05 13.99 1.37
CA ASN A 354 -8.59 15.33 1.09
C ASN A 354 -8.77 16.23 2.33
N LEU A 355 -7.67 16.53 3.02
CA LEU A 355 -7.64 17.32 4.25
C LEU A 355 -8.17 18.74 4.05
N SER A 356 -7.94 19.33 2.88
CA SER A 356 -8.43 20.68 2.55
C SER A 356 -9.96 20.78 2.48
N GLN A 357 -10.65 19.64 2.33
CA GLN A 357 -12.11 19.57 2.25
C GLN A 357 -12.76 19.10 3.55
N ASN A 358 -11.97 18.72 4.55
CA ASN A 358 -12.48 18.19 5.82
C ASN A 358 -11.68 18.73 7.01
N THR A 359 -12.13 19.87 7.53
CA THR A 359 -11.50 20.56 8.65
C THR A 359 -11.49 19.74 9.94
N TYR A 360 -12.41 18.79 10.12
CA TYR A 360 -12.41 17.89 11.28
C TYR A 360 -11.22 16.92 11.25
N LEU A 361 -10.80 16.46 10.07
CA LEU A 361 -9.65 15.56 9.94
C LEU A 361 -8.31 16.24 10.25
N LEU A 362 -8.21 17.55 10.06
CA LEU A 362 -7.03 18.32 10.47
C LEU A 362 -6.71 18.12 11.96
N ARG A 363 -7.75 18.06 12.82
CA ARG A 363 -7.62 17.73 14.25
C ARG A 363 -7.00 16.35 14.50
N LYS A 364 -7.25 15.39 13.61
CA LYS A 364 -6.79 14.01 13.76
C LYS A 364 -5.33 13.84 13.37
N MET A 365 -4.70 14.85 12.76
CA MET A 365 -3.29 14.79 12.39
C MET A 365 -2.34 14.74 13.60
N GLN A 366 -2.81 15.06 14.82
CA GLN A 366 -2.06 14.77 16.05
C GLN A 366 -1.74 13.27 16.22
N ILE A 367 -2.60 12.39 15.72
CA ILE A 367 -2.37 10.93 15.76
C ILE A 367 -1.09 10.57 14.98
N PHE A 368 -0.83 11.23 13.85
CA PHE A 368 0.37 11.00 13.07
C PHE A 368 1.63 11.57 13.72
N VAL A 369 1.50 12.66 14.48
CA VAL A 369 2.61 13.13 15.35
C VAL A 369 2.94 12.01 16.33
N ASN A 370 1.93 11.46 17.00
CA ASN A 370 2.12 10.41 17.99
C ASN A 370 2.77 9.16 17.39
N ILE A 371 2.37 8.76 16.19
CA ILE A 371 3.00 7.64 15.49
C ILE A 371 4.49 7.94 15.21
N CYS A 372 4.79 9.11 14.65
CA CYS A 372 6.14 9.45 14.20
C CYS A 372 7.13 9.74 15.31
N GLU A 373 6.69 10.29 16.44
CA GLU A 373 7.56 10.51 17.60
C GLU A 373 7.89 9.18 18.28
N GLU A 374 6.96 8.23 18.33
CA GLU A 374 7.21 6.95 19.01
C GLU A 374 8.05 5.99 18.17
N MET A 375 7.93 6.07 16.83
CA MET A 375 8.85 5.37 15.93
C MET A 375 10.30 5.86 16.07
N ARG A 376 10.54 7.07 16.59
CA ARG A 376 11.88 7.66 16.78
C ARG A 376 12.65 7.02 17.94
N ASP A 377 11.97 6.61 19.01
CA ASP A 377 12.59 6.11 20.25
C ASP A 377 12.81 4.57 20.27
N SER A 378 12.34 3.86 19.23
CA SER A 378 12.63 2.43 19.03
C SER A 378 14.08 2.23 18.53
N THR A 379 15.05 2.24 19.44
CA THR A 379 16.48 2.00 19.15
C THR A 379 16.76 0.55 18.75
N SER A 380 16.41 0.19 17.52
CA SER A 380 17.00 -0.93 16.76
C SER A 380 16.87 -0.70 15.25
N ALA A 381 17.02 0.55 14.79
CA ALA A 381 16.91 0.91 13.38
C ALA A 381 18.27 1.32 12.80
N ILE A 382 18.66 0.62 11.73
CA ILE A 382 19.59 1.10 10.70
C ILE A 382 19.13 2.51 10.28
N PRO A 383 20.03 3.50 10.06
CA PRO A 383 19.63 4.87 9.76
C PRO A 383 18.74 4.94 8.50
N LEU A 384 17.53 5.50 8.68
CA LEU A 384 16.50 5.68 7.65
C LEU A 384 16.95 6.58 6.48
N SER A 385 18.07 7.33 6.63
CA SER A 385 18.71 8.04 5.52
C SER A 385 19.27 7.10 4.43
N ALA A 386 19.53 5.84 4.78
CA ALA A 386 19.86 4.78 3.83
C ALA A 386 18.63 4.06 3.26
N GLN A 387 17.41 4.31 3.77
CA GLN A 387 16.16 3.65 3.35
C GLN A 387 15.15 4.59 2.66
N LEU A 388 15.27 5.92 2.79
CA LEU A 388 14.29 6.87 2.21
C LEU A 388 14.77 7.70 1.01
N THR A 389 16.02 7.54 0.56
CA THR A 389 16.42 8.01 -0.79
C THR A 389 15.85 7.14 -1.92
N GLN A 390 15.11 6.06 -1.62
CA GLN A 390 14.70 5.02 -2.59
C GLN A 390 13.21 4.93 -2.92
N ALA A 391 12.34 5.76 -2.33
CA ALA A 391 10.90 5.75 -2.67
C ALA A 391 10.55 6.34 -4.05
N ASN A 392 11.56 6.81 -4.80
CA ASN A 392 11.40 7.16 -6.22
C ASN A 392 11.71 5.99 -7.19
N ASN A 393 12.06 4.77 -6.71
CA ASN A 393 12.41 3.62 -7.58
C ASN A 393 12.13 2.24 -6.92
N VAL A 394 10.89 1.92 -6.54
CA VAL A 394 10.53 0.51 -6.23
C VAL A 394 10.24 -0.22 -7.54
N THR A 395 11.15 -1.09 -7.97
CA THR A 395 10.96 -1.90 -9.18
C THR A 395 10.24 -3.20 -8.84
N LYS A 396 9.24 -3.57 -9.64
CA LYS A 396 8.49 -4.82 -9.50
C LYS A 396 8.97 -5.81 -10.55
N TRP A 397 9.48 -6.95 -10.09
CA TRP A 397 9.95 -8.06 -10.91
C TRP A 397 9.00 -9.24 -10.82
N VAL A 398 8.82 -9.96 -11.92
CA VAL A 398 7.91 -11.10 -12.02
C VAL A 398 8.63 -12.28 -12.67
N LEU A 399 8.51 -13.46 -12.05
CA LEU A 399 9.01 -14.73 -12.57
C LEU A 399 7.85 -15.72 -12.67
N LEU A 400 7.48 -16.15 -13.87
CA LEU A 400 6.38 -17.08 -14.11
C LEU A 400 6.94 -18.39 -14.69
N CYS A 401 6.57 -19.54 -14.12
CA CYS A 401 7.07 -20.83 -14.58
C CYS A 401 5.98 -21.88 -14.70
N ALA A 402 5.87 -22.46 -15.89
CA ALA A 402 5.21 -23.73 -16.15
C ALA A 402 6.31 -24.79 -16.28
N GLY A 403 6.37 -25.73 -15.32
CA GLY A 403 7.43 -26.74 -15.26
C GLY A 403 7.26 -27.88 -16.27
N SER A 404 6.02 -28.12 -16.71
CA SER A 404 5.61 -29.25 -17.56
C SER A 404 5.66 -28.95 -19.05
N ASN A 405 5.58 -30.04 -19.82
CA ASN A 405 5.35 -30.09 -21.26
C ASN A 405 4.26 -31.13 -21.58
N GLY A 406 3.93 -31.30 -22.86
CA GLY A 406 2.92 -32.26 -23.31
C GLY A 406 1.50 -31.71 -23.30
N TRP A 407 0.68 -32.21 -24.22
CA TRP A 407 -0.70 -31.73 -24.44
C TRP A 407 -1.61 -31.98 -23.23
N GLU A 408 -1.32 -33.00 -22.43
CA GLU A 408 -2.00 -33.30 -21.18
C GLU A 408 -1.80 -32.23 -20.10
N ASN A 409 -0.69 -31.49 -20.15
CA ASN A 409 -0.34 -30.42 -19.21
C ASN A 409 -0.61 -29.02 -19.79
N TYR A 410 -1.47 -28.94 -20.81
CA TYR A 410 -1.90 -27.70 -21.46
C TYR A 410 -2.21 -26.56 -20.45
N ALA A 411 -2.89 -26.90 -19.35
CA ALA A 411 -3.33 -25.95 -18.34
C ALA A 411 -2.18 -25.17 -17.69
N ASP A 412 -1.05 -25.81 -17.39
CA ASP A 412 0.07 -25.16 -16.69
C ASP A 412 0.66 -24.01 -17.53
N GLN A 413 0.87 -24.24 -18.83
CA GLN A 413 1.35 -23.19 -19.75
C GLN A 413 0.27 -22.13 -20.01
N ALA A 414 -1.00 -22.52 -20.19
CA ALA A 414 -2.10 -21.56 -20.40
C ALA A 414 -2.29 -20.60 -19.21
N LEU A 415 -2.07 -21.06 -17.99
CA LEU A 415 -2.12 -20.23 -16.77
C LEU A 415 -0.98 -19.21 -16.72
N VAL A 416 0.25 -19.62 -17.04
CA VAL A 416 1.40 -18.71 -17.13
C VAL A 416 1.17 -17.62 -18.18
N TYR A 417 0.58 -17.99 -19.31
CA TYR A 417 0.24 -17.06 -20.38
C TYR A 417 -0.82 -16.04 -19.95
N ARG A 418 -1.89 -16.49 -19.28
CA ARG A 418 -2.90 -15.60 -18.69
C ARG A 418 -2.28 -14.65 -17.66
N ALA A 419 -1.43 -15.18 -16.77
CA ALA A 419 -0.72 -14.40 -15.76
C ALA A 419 0.16 -13.32 -16.42
N TYR A 420 0.95 -13.67 -17.45
CA TYR A 420 1.77 -12.70 -18.19
C TYR A 420 0.94 -11.51 -18.69
N HIS A 421 -0.16 -11.78 -19.39
CA HIS A 421 -1.02 -10.72 -19.89
C HIS A 421 -1.64 -9.87 -18.78
N MET A 422 -1.98 -10.49 -17.65
CA MET A 422 -2.47 -9.78 -16.47
C MET A 422 -1.40 -8.80 -15.93
N PHE A 423 -0.18 -9.26 -15.66
CA PHE A 423 0.92 -8.41 -15.18
C PHE A 423 1.25 -7.27 -16.16
N ARG A 424 1.28 -7.56 -17.47
CA ARG A 424 1.46 -6.51 -18.50
C ARG A 424 0.34 -5.49 -18.47
N SER A 425 -0.90 -5.93 -18.32
CA SER A 425 -2.07 -5.03 -18.25
C SER A 425 -2.06 -4.16 -17.00
N TYR A 426 -1.40 -4.58 -15.92
CA TYR A 426 -1.29 -3.85 -14.65
C TYR A 426 -0.06 -2.94 -14.58
N GLY A 427 0.65 -2.80 -15.71
CA GLY A 427 1.74 -1.83 -15.88
C GLY A 427 3.13 -2.37 -15.59
N ILE A 428 3.30 -3.69 -15.41
CA ILE A 428 4.65 -4.28 -15.26
C ILE A 428 5.35 -4.30 -16.64
N PRO A 429 6.54 -3.68 -16.77
CA PRO A 429 7.35 -3.71 -17.99
C PRO A 429 7.74 -5.14 -18.40
N GLU A 430 7.83 -5.43 -19.70
CA GLU A 430 8.11 -6.79 -20.21
C GLU A 430 9.50 -7.28 -19.84
N ASP A 431 10.47 -6.35 -19.79
CA ASP A 431 11.83 -6.59 -19.35
C ASP A 431 11.92 -6.94 -17.86
N HIS A 432 10.87 -6.67 -17.08
CA HIS A 432 10.77 -7.08 -15.68
C HIS A 432 9.94 -8.36 -15.47
N ILE A 433 9.44 -8.99 -16.54
CA ILE A 433 8.75 -10.28 -16.49
C ILE A 433 9.61 -11.34 -17.18
N ILE A 434 9.92 -12.40 -16.46
CA ILE A 434 10.67 -13.56 -16.95
C ILE A 434 9.74 -14.76 -17.02
N ILE A 435 9.72 -15.45 -18.15
CA ILE A 435 8.83 -16.59 -18.38
C ILE A 435 9.60 -17.88 -18.68
N PHE A 436 9.26 -18.93 -17.94
CA PHE A 436 9.61 -20.31 -18.19
C PHE A 436 8.37 -21.07 -18.68
N HIS A 437 8.40 -21.57 -19.90
CA HIS A 437 7.34 -22.43 -20.45
C HIS A 437 7.94 -23.30 -21.56
N TYR A 438 7.51 -24.55 -21.70
CA TYR A 438 8.14 -25.43 -22.68
C TYR A 438 7.87 -25.02 -24.15
N ASP A 439 6.77 -24.29 -24.39
CA ASP A 439 6.36 -23.72 -25.70
C ASP A 439 5.93 -24.77 -26.74
N ASP A 440 5.34 -25.87 -26.30
CA ASP A 440 4.92 -27.01 -27.13
C ASP A 440 3.40 -27.18 -27.27
N ILE A 441 2.62 -26.20 -26.80
CA ILE A 441 1.15 -26.24 -26.81
C ILE A 441 0.54 -25.55 -28.03
N ALA A 442 0.96 -24.32 -28.34
CA ALA A 442 0.30 -23.51 -29.37
C ALA A 442 0.28 -24.17 -30.76
N TYR A 443 1.36 -24.87 -31.13
CA TYR A 443 1.48 -25.57 -32.41
C TYR A 443 1.54 -27.09 -32.25
N ASN A 444 1.05 -27.62 -31.13
CA ASN A 444 0.92 -29.05 -30.94
C ASN A 444 0.02 -29.64 -32.04
N SER A 445 0.31 -30.86 -32.52
CA SER A 445 -0.52 -31.56 -33.50
C SER A 445 -1.93 -31.87 -32.98
N GLU A 446 -2.11 -31.91 -31.66
CA GLU A 446 -3.40 -32.09 -31.02
C GLU A 446 -4.20 -30.79 -30.87
N ASN A 447 -3.59 -29.62 -31.13
CA ASN A 447 -4.29 -28.35 -31.03
C ASN A 447 -5.24 -28.14 -32.23
N PRO A 448 -6.57 -28.13 -32.03
CA PRO A 448 -7.54 -27.88 -33.10
C PRO A 448 -7.47 -26.44 -33.64
N THR A 449 -6.81 -25.53 -32.90
CA THR A 449 -6.62 -24.12 -33.28
C THR A 449 -5.13 -23.75 -33.22
N PRO A 450 -4.32 -24.15 -34.22
CA PRO A 450 -2.88 -23.88 -34.22
C PRO A 450 -2.57 -22.38 -34.04
N GLY A 451 -1.62 -22.09 -33.16
CA GLY A 451 -1.21 -20.74 -32.78
C GLY A 451 -2.10 -20.06 -31.74
N ILE A 452 -3.18 -20.71 -31.27
CA ILE A 452 -4.11 -20.18 -30.26
C ILE A 452 -4.10 -21.07 -29.02
N VAL A 453 -3.96 -20.45 -27.86
CA VAL A 453 -4.10 -21.09 -26.54
C VAL A 453 -5.11 -20.28 -25.74
N ILE A 454 -6.12 -20.94 -25.18
CA ILE A 454 -7.13 -20.35 -24.28
C ILE A 454 -7.02 -20.97 -22.88
N ASN A 455 -7.30 -20.23 -21.80
CA ASN A 455 -7.32 -20.75 -20.42
C ASN A 455 -8.75 -21.01 -19.89
N GLU A 456 -9.78 -20.63 -20.65
CA GLU A 456 -11.19 -20.88 -20.33
C GLU A 456 -11.99 -21.20 -21.62
N ILE A 457 -13.07 -21.97 -21.51
CA ILE A 457 -13.89 -22.35 -22.67
C ILE A 457 -14.52 -21.10 -23.29
N GLY A 458 -14.20 -20.86 -24.56
CA GLY A 458 -14.65 -19.66 -25.28
C GLY A 458 -13.92 -18.37 -24.88
N GLY A 459 -12.86 -18.46 -24.08
CA GLY A 459 -12.02 -17.35 -23.68
C GLY A 459 -11.11 -16.82 -24.80
N PRO A 460 -10.41 -15.70 -24.54
CA PRO A 460 -9.47 -15.11 -25.49
C PRO A 460 -8.21 -15.97 -25.67
N ASP A 461 -7.50 -15.72 -26.76
CA ASP A 461 -6.13 -16.22 -26.94
C ASP A 461 -5.20 -15.57 -25.91
N VAL A 462 -4.50 -16.39 -25.14
CA VAL A 462 -3.50 -16.00 -24.14
C VAL A 462 -2.07 -16.23 -24.64
N TYR A 463 -1.84 -16.87 -25.79
CA TYR A 463 -0.48 -17.17 -26.26
C TYR A 463 0.20 -15.98 -26.96
N LYS A 464 -0.58 -15.18 -27.67
CA LYS A 464 -0.03 -14.14 -28.55
C LYS A 464 0.78 -13.09 -27.79
N GLY A 465 2.06 -13.00 -28.14
CA GLY A 465 2.97 -11.98 -27.61
C GLY A 465 3.65 -12.37 -26.30
N VAL A 466 3.46 -13.59 -25.82
CA VAL A 466 4.20 -14.12 -24.67
C VAL A 466 5.70 -14.30 -25.03
N PRO A 467 6.63 -13.74 -24.22
CA PRO A 467 8.08 -13.92 -24.39
C PRO A 467 8.54 -15.38 -24.32
N LYS A 468 9.67 -15.66 -24.96
CA LYS A 468 10.32 -16.98 -25.00
C LYS A 468 11.66 -16.96 -24.27
N ASP A 469 11.67 -16.45 -23.03
CA ASP A 469 12.90 -16.26 -22.24
C ASP A 469 13.60 -17.61 -21.98
N TYR A 470 12.84 -18.59 -21.51
CA TYR A 470 13.29 -19.98 -21.30
C TYR A 470 12.23 -20.94 -21.87
N THR A 471 12.60 -21.65 -22.93
CA THR A 471 11.73 -22.61 -23.62
C THR A 471 12.40 -23.96 -23.86
N GLY A 472 11.60 -25.01 -24.06
CA GLY A 472 12.07 -26.38 -24.23
C GLY A 472 13.10 -26.80 -23.17
N LYS A 473 14.28 -27.21 -23.62
CA LYS A 473 15.38 -27.69 -22.75
C LYS A 473 15.93 -26.65 -21.78
N ASP A 474 15.61 -25.37 -21.95
CA ASP A 474 16.08 -24.31 -21.05
C ASP A 474 15.20 -24.20 -19.79
N VAL A 475 14.05 -24.89 -19.76
CA VAL A 475 13.16 -25.00 -18.59
C VAL A 475 13.71 -26.06 -17.63
N THR A 476 14.68 -25.64 -16.80
CA THR A 476 15.40 -26.50 -15.86
C THR A 476 15.39 -25.89 -14.44
N PRO A 477 15.50 -26.70 -13.37
CA PRO A 477 15.64 -26.20 -12.01
C PRO A 477 16.81 -25.22 -11.85
N LYS A 478 17.95 -25.52 -12.50
CA LYS A 478 19.15 -24.68 -12.45
C LYS A 478 18.91 -23.31 -13.06
N ASN A 479 18.30 -23.26 -14.25
CA ASN A 479 18.01 -22.00 -14.91
C ASN A 479 16.94 -21.21 -14.16
N PHE A 480 15.94 -21.88 -13.59
CA PHE A 480 14.91 -21.25 -12.78
C PHE A 480 15.50 -20.57 -11.54
N LEU A 481 16.30 -21.29 -10.75
CA LEU A 481 17.00 -20.70 -9.59
C LEU A 481 17.98 -19.62 -10.03
N GLY A 482 18.71 -19.81 -11.13
CA GLY A 482 19.62 -18.80 -11.66
C GLY A 482 18.91 -17.53 -12.10
N ALA A 483 17.75 -17.64 -12.77
CA ALA A 483 16.93 -16.50 -13.14
C ALA A 483 16.36 -15.78 -11.91
N LEU A 484 15.88 -16.51 -10.91
CA LEU A 484 15.36 -15.98 -9.65
C LEU A 484 16.44 -15.22 -8.88
N THR A 485 17.65 -15.80 -8.76
CA THR A 485 18.76 -15.25 -7.97
C THR A 485 19.59 -14.17 -8.69
N GLY A 486 19.36 -13.97 -9.99
CA GLY A 486 20.10 -13.01 -10.80
C GLY A 486 21.51 -13.51 -11.19
N ASP A 487 21.62 -14.77 -11.63
CA ASP A 487 22.89 -15.39 -12.04
C ASP A 487 23.53 -14.65 -13.23
N GLN A 488 24.72 -14.10 -12.99
CA GLN A 488 25.47 -13.34 -13.98
C GLN A 488 25.89 -14.19 -15.18
N GLN A 489 26.18 -15.49 -15.01
CA GLN A 489 26.56 -16.36 -16.12
C GLN A 489 25.41 -16.56 -17.11
N LEU A 490 24.17 -16.66 -16.61
CA LEU A 490 22.98 -16.70 -17.47
C LEU A 490 22.78 -15.36 -18.18
N ALA A 491 22.95 -14.24 -17.47
CA ALA A 491 22.86 -12.91 -18.06
C ALA A 491 23.90 -12.70 -19.17
N ASP A 492 25.14 -13.15 -18.97
CA ASP A 492 26.22 -13.06 -19.95
C ASP A 492 25.96 -13.94 -21.20
N GLN A 493 25.17 -15.00 -21.06
CA GLN A 493 24.66 -15.81 -22.17
C GLN A 493 23.45 -15.18 -22.88
N GLY A 494 23.04 -13.97 -22.49
CA GLY A 494 21.90 -13.27 -23.07
C GLY A 494 20.55 -13.75 -22.55
N LYS A 495 20.51 -14.54 -21.46
CA LYS A 495 19.26 -14.94 -20.81
C LYS A 495 18.75 -13.85 -19.87
N LYS A 496 17.42 -13.70 -19.79
CA LYS A 496 16.77 -12.73 -18.91
C LYS A 496 16.77 -13.26 -17.47
N VAL A 497 17.35 -12.52 -16.53
CA VAL A 497 17.40 -12.86 -15.10
C VAL A 497 16.84 -11.70 -14.29
N ILE A 498 16.42 -11.95 -13.05
CA ILE A 498 15.99 -10.89 -12.12
C ILE A 498 17.20 -10.02 -11.80
N LYS A 499 17.05 -8.70 -11.96
CA LYS A 499 18.08 -7.70 -11.64
C LYS A 499 17.61 -6.76 -10.53
N SER A 500 16.94 -7.34 -9.53
CA SER A 500 16.38 -6.64 -8.39
C SER A 500 17.45 -6.23 -7.37
N GLY A 501 17.22 -5.10 -6.71
CA GLY A 501 18.00 -4.57 -5.61
C GLY A 501 17.25 -4.58 -4.27
N PRO A 502 17.84 -3.97 -3.22
CA PRO A 502 17.32 -4.01 -1.85
C PRO A 502 15.94 -3.37 -1.64
N ASN A 503 15.38 -2.68 -2.62
CA ASN A 503 14.07 -2.00 -2.54
C ASN A 503 13.02 -2.62 -3.43
N ASP A 504 13.42 -3.57 -4.26
CA ASP A 504 12.58 -4.09 -5.30
C ASP A 504 11.69 -5.20 -4.76
N HIS A 505 10.52 -5.34 -5.35
CA HIS A 505 9.58 -6.41 -5.03
C HIS A 505 9.67 -7.51 -6.09
N ILE A 506 9.65 -8.76 -5.67
CA ILE A 506 9.62 -9.92 -6.57
C ILE A 506 8.32 -10.69 -6.37
N PHE A 507 7.60 -10.96 -7.45
CA PHE A 507 6.54 -11.95 -7.48
C PHE A 507 7.00 -13.16 -8.28
N ALA A 508 6.92 -14.35 -7.70
CA ALA A 508 7.24 -15.61 -8.37
C ALA A 508 6.02 -16.53 -8.38
N TYR A 509 5.77 -17.18 -9.51
CA TYR A 509 4.76 -18.23 -9.65
C TYR A 509 5.38 -19.47 -10.30
N PHE A 510 5.08 -20.62 -9.72
CA PHE A 510 5.44 -21.94 -10.25
C PHE A 510 4.19 -22.82 -10.32
N GLY A 511 3.87 -23.36 -11.50
CA GLY A 511 2.78 -24.31 -11.71
C GLY A 511 3.24 -25.53 -12.49
N ASP A 512 3.05 -26.73 -11.92
CA ASP A 512 3.35 -28.03 -12.54
C ASP A 512 2.83 -29.18 -11.63
N HIS A 513 3.49 -30.34 -11.70
CA HIS A 513 3.48 -31.46 -10.78
C HIS A 513 4.50 -31.29 -9.66
N GLY A 514 4.21 -31.93 -8.53
CA GLY A 514 5.08 -31.93 -7.36
C GLY A 514 4.88 -33.20 -6.55
N SER A 515 5.69 -33.33 -5.50
CA SER A 515 5.57 -34.37 -4.48
C SER A 515 6.09 -33.85 -3.14
N ASN A 516 6.24 -34.72 -2.16
CA ASN A 516 6.82 -34.36 -0.88
C ASN A 516 8.22 -33.74 -1.11
N ASP A 517 8.42 -32.52 -0.60
CA ASP A 517 9.71 -31.83 -0.56
C ASP A 517 10.35 -31.51 -1.93
N LEU A 518 9.58 -31.60 -3.01
CA LEU A 518 10.07 -31.35 -4.37
C LEU A 518 8.98 -30.92 -5.36
N VAL A 519 9.38 -30.14 -6.38
CA VAL A 519 8.59 -29.88 -7.59
C VAL A 519 9.32 -30.42 -8.81
N SER A 520 8.55 -30.87 -9.81
CA SER A 520 9.10 -31.43 -11.04
C SER A 520 9.29 -30.33 -12.10
N PHE A 521 10.26 -30.53 -12.98
CA PHE A 521 10.41 -29.82 -14.24
C PHE A 521 10.52 -30.89 -15.32
N ALA A 522 10.15 -30.60 -16.57
CA ALA A 522 10.25 -31.54 -17.69
C ALA A 522 11.65 -32.19 -17.87
N THR A 523 12.70 -31.55 -17.34
CA THR A 523 14.09 -31.99 -17.46
C THR A 523 14.78 -32.26 -16.11
N GLY A 524 14.07 -32.19 -14.98
CA GLY A 524 14.70 -32.38 -13.66
C GLY A 524 13.76 -32.17 -12.48
N ILE A 525 14.32 -32.07 -11.28
CA ILE A 525 13.58 -31.89 -10.02
C ILE A 525 14.21 -30.72 -9.26
N LEU A 526 13.38 -29.92 -8.61
CA LEU A 526 13.80 -28.88 -7.67
C LEU A 526 13.34 -29.27 -6.26
N TYR A 527 14.29 -29.49 -5.36
CA TYR A 527 14.01 -29.77 -3.95
C TYR A 527 13.64 -28.49 -3.18
N ALA A 528 12.77 -28.62 -2.18
CA ALA A 528 12.37 -27.54 -1.28
C ALA A 528 13.58 -26.86 -0.63
N LYS A 529 14.53 -27.65 -0.11
CA LYS A 529 15.75 -27.15 0.51
C LYS A 529 16.56 -26.26 -0.43
N ASP A 530 16.68 -26.62 -1.71
CA ASP A 530 17.47 -25.86 -2.67
C ASP A 530 16.79 -24.53 -3.01
N LEU A 531 15.46 -24.52 -3.15
CA LEU A 531 14.66 -23.31 -3.32
C LEU A 531 14.77 -22.38 -2.10
N ASN A 532 14.56 -22.90 -0.89
CA ASN A 532 14.60 -22.08 0.33
C ASN A 532 16.01 -21.53 0.61
N ASN A 533 17.06 -22.32 0.34
CA ASN A 533 18.43 -21.83 0.42
C ASN A 533 18.67 -20.67 -0.56
N ALA A 534 18.13 -20.74 -1.78
CA ALA A 534 18.22 -19.63 -2.73
C ALA A 534 17.50 -18.37 -2.21
N LEU A 535 16.31 -18.52 -1.61
CA LEU A 535 15.57 -17.39 -1.01
C LEU A 535 16.32 -16.77 0.18
N ILE A 536 16.88 -17.60 1.07
CA ILE A 536 17.70 -17.17 2.20
C ILE A 536 18.97 -16.45 1.70
N ASP A 537 19.65 -17.00 0.69
CA ASP A 537 20.84 -16.40 0.09
C ASP A 537 20.51 -15.04 -0.55
N MET A 538 19.42 -14.95 -1.31
CA MET A 538 18.92 -13.69 -1.88
C MET A 538 18.64 -12.63 -0.82
N HIS A 539 17.96 -13.01 0.28
CA HIS A 539 17.71 -12.11 1.40
C HIS A 539 19.03 -11.64 2.05
N SER A 540 19.96 -12.56 2.32
CA SER A 540 21.28 -12.24 2.90
C SER A 540 22.10 -11.28 2.03
N LYS A 541 21.90 -11.33 0.71
CA LYS A 541 22.54 -10.48 -0.30
C LYS A 541 21.71 -9.24 -0.65
N GLN A 542 20.63 -8.98 0.08
CA GLN A 542 19.71 -7.85 -0.11
C GLN A 542 19.24 -7.72 -1.57
N LYS A 543 18.88 -8.84 -2.18
CA LYS A 543 18.42 -8.91 -3.59
C LYS A 543 16.97 -8.48 -3.78
N PHE A 544 16.22 -8.25 -2.71
CA PHE A 544 14.85 -7.75 -2.73
C PHE A 544 14.53 -7.05 -1.41
N ALA A 545 13.53 -6.16 -1.42
CA ALA A 545 12.87 -5.70 -0.21
C ALA A 545 11.85 -6.73 0.27
N LYS A 546 11.02 -7.22 -0.66
CA LYS A 546 9.96 -8.19 -0.37
C LYS A 546 9.77 -9.18 -1.52
N LEU A 547 9.45 -10.43 -1.21
CA LEU A 547 9.19 -11.46 -2.20
C LEU A 547 7.88 -12.20 -1.88
N VAL A 548 7.03 -12.39 -2.90
CA VAL A 548 5.83 -13.23 -2.84
C VAL A 548 6.01 -14.42 -3.78
N PHE A 549 5.77 -15.64 -3.30
CA PHE A 549 5.94 -16.87 -4.08
C PHE A 549 4.69 -17.75 -4.06
N TYR A 550 4.06 -17.96 -5.22
CA TYR A 550 2.93 -18.86 -5.39
C TYR A 550 3.36 -20.19 -6.02
N ILE A 551 3.02 -21.33 -5.39
CA ILE A 551 3.30 -22.68 -5.92
C ILE A 551 2.01 -23.48 -6.10
N ASP A 552 1.73 -23.87 -7.34
CA ASP A 552 0.57 -24.69 -7.72
C ASP A 552 0.98 -26.09 -8.20
N THR A 553 1.24 -26.98 -7.25
CA THR A 553 1.60 -28.39 -7.48
C THR A 553 0.94 -29.31 -6.45
N CYS A 554 0.91 -30.62 -6.73
CA CYS A 554 0.61 -31.60 -5.68
C CYS A 554 1.63 -31.47 -4.55
N HIS A 555 1.17 -31.60 -3.31
CA HIS A 555 1.96 -31.53 -2.08
C HIS A 555 2.74 -30.21 -1.91
N SER A 556 2.29 -29.11 -2.53
CA SER A 556 3.04 -27.84 -2.61
C SER A 556 3.36 -27.23 -1.25
N GLY A 557 2.54 -27.46 -0.22
CA GLY A 557 2.83 -27.02 1.16
C GLY A 557 4.15 -27.57 1.71
N SER A 558 4.59 -28.74 1.24
CA SER A 558 5.88 -29.32 1.64
C SER A 558 7.08 -28.52 1.16
N MET A 559 6.92 -27.64 0.16
CA MET A 559 8.02 -26.80 -0.34
C MET A 559 8.48 -25.72 0.63
N PHE A 560 7.66 -25.37 1.63
CA PHE A 560 7.98 -24.29 2.58
C PHE A 560 7.81 -24.72 4.04
N TYR A 561 6.98 -25.74 4.31
CA TYR A 561 6.78 -26.25 5.66
C TYR A 561 8.12 -26.67 6.30
N LYS A 562 8.48 -26.01 7.42
CA LYS A 562 9.77 -26.15 8.13
C LYS A 562 11.04 -25.77 7.33
N HIS A 563 10.89 -25.24 6.13
CA HIS A 563 12.01 -24.77 5.30
C HIS A 563 12.10 -23.26 5.20
N LEU A 564 10.96 -22.56 5.09
CA LEU A 564 10.93 -21.12 4.88
C LEU A 564 10.95 -20.38 6.22
N PRO A 565 11.99 -19.59 6.53
CA PRO A 565 12.01 -18.74 7.72
C PRO A 565 10.95 -17.64 7.63
N ASP A 566 10.45 -17.21 8.79
CA ASP A 566 9.43 -16.15 8.92
C ASP A 566 10.03 -14.73 9.00
N ASN A 567 11.35 -14.61 8.92
CA ASN A 567 12.09 -13.36 9.15
C ASN A 567 13.00 -12.95 7.98
N ILE A 568 12.64 -13.34 6.75
CA ILE A 568 13.41 -13.05 5.54
C ILE A 568 12.62 -12.28 4.46
N ASN A 569 11.52 -11.63 4.83
CA ASN A 569 10.66 -10.85 3.93
C ASN A 569 10.15 -11.66 2.71
N VAL A 570 9.87 -12.94 2.92
CA VAL A 570 9.27 -13.82 1.91
C VAL A 570 7.92 -14.30 2.42
N TYR A 571 6.86 -14.07 1.62
CA TYR A 571 5.55 -14.67 1.82
C TYR A 571 5.29 -15.69 0.72
N ALA A 572 4.88 -16.89 1.08
CA ALA A 572 4.55 -17.93 0.12
C ALA A 572 3.11 -18.39 0.28
N ALA A 573 2.42 -18.67 -0.84
CA ALA A 573 1.14 -19.35 -0.86
C ALA A 573 1.23 -20.62 -1.72
N THR A 574 0.62 -21.70 -1.26
CA THR A 574 0.67 -23.00 -1.93
C THR A 574 -0.72 -23.52 -2.19
N SER A 575 -0.87 -24.31 -3.25
CA SER A 575 -2.16 -24.85 -3.65
C SER A 575 -2.71 -25.91 -2.70
N SER A 576 -1.87 -26.68 -2.00
CA SER A 576 -2.30 -27.79 -1.16
C SER A 576 -1.48 -27.96 0.12
N LEU A 577 -1.98 -28.79 1.06
CA LEU A 577 -1.23 -29.29 2.22
C LEU A 577 -0.01 -30.13 1.79
N PRO A 578 1.00 -30.32 2.68
CA PRO A 578 2.17 -31.16 2.42
C PRO A 578 1.90 -32.62 2.02
N THR A 579 0.66 -33.11 2.17
CA THR A 579 0.25 -34.50 1.90
C THR A 579 -1.00 -34.59 1.01
N GLU A 580 -1.36 -33.49 0.36
CA GLU A 580 -2.57 -33.36 -0.45
C GLU A 580 -2.26 -33.01 -1.91
N ASP A 581 -3.00 -33.65 -2.81
CA ASP A 581 -2.94 -33.42 -4.25
C ASP A 581 -3.42 -32.00 -4.63
N SER A 582 -3.09 -31.59 -5.85
CA SER A 582 -3.67 -30.39 -6.50
C SER A 582 -4.45 -30.80 -7.75
N TRP A 583 -5.33 -29.92 -8.23
CA TRP A 583 -6.35 -30.30 -9.21
C TRP A 583 -6.34 -29.45 -10.48
N PHE A 584 -6.42 -30.13 -11.63
CA PHE A 584 -6.85 -29.52 -12.89
C PHE A 584 -8.37 -29.47 -12.97
N TRP A 585 -8.89 -28.51 -13.73
CA TRP A 585 -10.32 -28.39 -14.01
C TRP A 585 -10.61 -27.71 -15.34
N ASN A 586 -11.89 -27.62 -15.70
CA ASN A 586 -12.37 -27.00 -16.95
C ASN A 586 -11.93 -27.78 -18.21
N TYR A 587 -12.41 -29.01 -18.33
CA TYR A 587 -12.15 -29.88 -19.49
C TYR A 587 -12.82 -29.34 -20.78
N ASP A 588 -12.02 -29.00 -21.79
CA ASP A 588 -12.52 -28.61 -23.11
C ASP A 588 -12.62 -29.82 -24.03
N LYS A 589 -13.85 -30.21 -24.37
CA LYS A 589 -14.12 -31.33 -25.28
C LYS A 589 -13.52 -31.11 -26.67
N THR A 590 -13.36 -29.86 -27.12
CA THR A 590 -12.83 -29.54 -28.45
C THR A 590 -11.33 -29.83 -28.52
N ARG A 591 -10.58 -29.40 -27.51
CA ARG A 591 -9.13 -29.64 -27.38
C ARG A 591 -8.80 -31.01 -26.78
N GLY A 592 -9.75 -31.65 -26.10
CA GLY A 592 -9.54 -32.93 -25.43
C GLY A 592 -8.53 -32.85 -24.28
N THR A 593 -8.50 -31.72 -23.58
CA THR A 593 -7.59 -31.46 -22.44
C THR A 593 -8.19 -30.47 -21.45
N TYR A 594 -7.56 -30.31 -20.30
CA TYR A 594 -7.94 -29.35 -19.26
C TYR A 594 -7.34 -27.98 -19.54
N LEU A 595 -8.13 -26.92 -19.39
CA LEU A 595 -7.68 -25.57 -19.71
C LEU A 595 -7.05 -24.83 -18.53
N SER A 596 -7.29 -25.29 -17.30
CA SER A 596 -6.86 -24.56 -16.10
C SER A 596 -6.61 -25.48 -14.88
N ALA A 597 -6.03 -24.90 -13.84
CA ALA A 597 -5.87 -25.51 -12.51
C ALA A 597 -6.67 -24.73 -11.46
N PHE A 598 -7.01 -25.41 -10.37
CA PHE A 598 -7.90 -24.91 -9.34
C PHE A 598 -7.36 -23.66 -8.63
N PHE A 599 -6.21 -23.79 -7.98
CA PHE A 599 -5.59 -22.70 -7.23
C PHE A 599 -5.24 -21.54 -8.16
N ALA A 600 -4.57 -21.84 -9.27
CA ALA A 600 -4.12 -20.79 -10.19
C ALA A 600 -5.25 -19.96 -10.78
N ASN A 601 -6.36 -20.60 -11.15
CA ASN A 601 -7.52 -19.88 -11.65
C ASN A 601 -8.18 -19.03 -10.57
N ASN A 602 -8.29 -19.52 -9.32
CA ASN A 602 -8.92 -18.74 -8.26
C ASN A 602 -8.15 -17.45 -7.96
N TRP A 603 -6.82 -17.46 -7.87
CA TRP A 603 -6.07 -16.22 -7.64
C TRP A 603 -6.07 -15.31 -8.88
N LEU A 604 -5.99 -15.86 -10.10
CA LEU A 604 -6.09 -15.06 -11.33
C LEU A 604 -7.47 -14.42 -11.52
N GLU A 605 -8.56 -15.14 -11.24
CA GLU A 605 -9.92 -14.60 -11.27
C GLU A 605 -10.11 -13.55 -10.19
N ASN A 606 -9.60 -13.80 -8.98
CA ASN A 606 -9.62 -12.84 -7.90
C ASN A 606 -8.99 -11.51 -8.37
N ASP A 607 -7.78 -11.58 -8.91
CA ASP A 607 -7.03 -10.38 -9.28
C ASP A 607 -7.63 -9.62 -10.45
N GLN A 608 -8.39 -10.32 -11.30
CA GLN A 608 -9.16 -9.73 -12.38
C GLN A 608 -10.48 -9.09 -11.91
N ASN A 609 -11.02 -9.49 -10.77
CA ASN A 609 -12.34 -9.07 -10.30
C ASN A 609 -12.28 -8.06 -9.15
N PHE A 610 -11.24 -8.07 -8.32
CA PHE A 610 -11.08 -7.17 -7.19
C PHE A 610 -10.19 -5.95 -7.50
N ASP A 611 -10.23 -4.97 -6.59
CA ASP A 611 -9.39 -3.78 -6.61
C ASP A 611 -8.11 -4.07 -5.82
N LEU A 612 -7.04 -4.39 -6.54
CA LEU A 612 -5.74 -4.78 -5.96
C LEU A 612 -5.09 -3.68 -5.11
N THR A 613 -5.57 -2.43 -5.20
CA THR A 613 -5.12 -1.32 -4.34
C THR A 613 -5.74 -1.34 -2.95
N LYS A 614 -6.74 -2.21 -2.75
CA LYS A 614 -7.51 -2.35 -1.50
C LYS A 614 -7.53 -3.77 -0.98
N GLU A 615 -7.22 -4.74 -1.82
CA GLU A 615 -7.12 -6.13 -1.44
C GLU A 615 -5.70 -6.47 -0.99
N THR A 616 -5.61 -7.09 0.18
CA THR A 616 -4.36 -7.62 0.75
C THR A 616 -4.12 -9.07 0.35
N PHE A 617 -2.87 -9.54 0.40
CA PHE A 617 -2.57 -10.97 0.18
C PHE A 617 -3.28 -11.90 1.16
N GLN A 618 -3.57 -11.43 2.37
CA GLN A 618 -4.33 -12.18 3.37
C GLN A 618 -5.81 -12.32 2.97
N GLU A 619 -6.41 -11.28 2.40
CA GLU A 619 -7.78 -11.33 1.85
C GLU A 619 -7.85 -12.22 0.60
N GLN A 620 -6.88 -12.08 -0.30
CA GLN A 620 -6.74 -12.94 -1.48
C GLN A 620 -6.54 -14.41 -1.08
N TYR A 621 -5.70 -14.69 -0.08
CA TYR A 621 -5.52 -16.02 0.48
C TYR A 621 -6.83 -16.59 1.01
N LYS A 622 -7.57 -15.79 1.79
CA LYS A 622 -8.88 -16.19 2.30
C LYS A 622 -9.85 -16.49 1.14
N TYR A 623 -9.83 -15.71 0.07
CA TYR A 623 -10.71 -15.91 -1.09
C TYR A 623 -10.56 -17.31 -1.71
N PHE A 624 -9.33 -17.79 -1.93
CA PHE A 624 -9.11 -19.11 -2.51
C PHE A 624 -9.08 -20.23 -1.46
N ALA A 625 -8.75 -19.94 -0.19
CA ALA A 625 -8.81 -20.92 0.89
C ALA A 625 -10.27 -21.28 1.28
N ASP A 626 -11.19 -20.32 1.24
CA ASP A 626 -12.62 -20.57 1.50
C ASP A 626 -13.28 -21.38 0.35
N ARG A 627 -12.65 -21.40 -0.83
CA ARG A 627 -13.05 -22.21 -1.99
C ARG A 627 -12.26 -23.51 -2.03
N TYR A 628 -12.13 -24.26 -0.94
CA TYR A 628 -11.31 -25.49 -0.93
C TYR A 628 -11.98 -26.74 -1.53
N ASN A 629 -13.28 -26.67 -1.88
CA ASN A 629 -14.03 -27.83 -2.39
C ASN A 629 -14.82 -27.48 -3.65
N VAL A 630 -14.51 -28.13 -4.77
CA VAL A 630 -15.31 -28.06 -6.01
C VAL A 630 -15.49 -29.46 -6.58
N SER A 631 -16.73 -29.83 -6.88
CA SER A 631 -17.09 -31.11 -7.52
C SER A 631 -16.52 -32.37 -6.84
N GLY A 632 -16.32 -32.32 -5.52
CA GLY A 632 -15.79 -33.43 -4.72
C GLY A 632 -14.25 -33.50 -4.65
N ALA A 633 -13.55 -32.58 -5.30
CA ALA A 633 -12.12 -32.36 -5.14
C ALA A 633 -11.87 -31.40 -3.96
N THR A 634 -11.13 -31.86 -2.95
CA THR A 634 -10.67 -31.02 -1.85
C THR A 634 -9.23 -30.58 -2.08
N GLN A 635 -8.96 -29.29 -1.90
CA GLN A 635 -7.64 -28.70 -2.02
C GLN A 635 -7.49 -27.57 -1.01
N HIS A 636 -6.63 -27.76 0.00
CA HIS A 636 -6.45 -26.79 1.08
C HIS A 636 -5.21 -25.94 0.80
N ALA A 637 -5.44 -24.74 0.25
CA ALA A 637 -4.36 -23.78 0.09
C ALA A 637 -3.70 -23.47 1.45
N GLN A 638 -2.38 -23.24 1.44
CA GLN A 638 -1.60 -22.89 2.63
C GLN A 638 -0.79 -21.61 2.39
N HIS A 639 -0.30 -21.00 3.46
CA HIS A 639 0.65 -19.89 3.38
C HIS A 639 1.78 -20.04 4.40
N TYR A 640 2.97 -19.55 4.07
CA TYR A 640 4.21 -19.74 4.83
C TYR A 640 5.13 -18.51 4.76
N GLY A 641 6.13 -18.48 5.64
CA GLY A 641 7.13 -17.41 5.72
C GLY A 641 6.66 -16.25 6.59
N ASP A 642 7.02 -15.04 6.18
CA ASP A 642 6.70 -13.81 6.91
C ASP A 642 5.22 -13.43 6.69
N MET A 643 4.38 -13.75 7.66
CA MET A 643 2.95 -13.48 7.60
C MET A 643 2.61 -11.99 7.62
N SER A 644 3.54 -11.11 8.02
CA SER A 644 3.30 -9.66 8.00
C SER A 644 3.12 -9.13 6.58
N LEU A 645 3.77 -9.77 5.59
CA LEU A 645 3.60 -9.46 4.17
C LEU A 645 2.19 -9.79 3.66
N GLY A 646 1.45 -10.66 4.37
CA GLY A 646 0.03 -10.92 4.10
C GLY A 646 -0.84 -9.65 4.18
N ASN A 647 -0.44 -8.66 4.98
CA ASN A 647 -1.18 -7.40 5.14
C ASN A 647 -0.90 -6.38 4.02
N LEU A 648 0.04 -6.66 3.11
CA LEU A 648 0.36 -5.78 2.00
C LEU A 648 -0.68 -5.90 0.91
N TYR A 649 -0.94 -4.80 0.22
CA TYR A 649 -1.85 -4.80 -0.92
C TYR A 649 -1.24 -5.56 -2.09
N VAL A 650 -2.06 -6.36 -2.77
CA VAL A 650 -1.64 -7.15 -3.93
C VAL A 650 -1.01 -6.26 -5.02
N SER A 651 -1.49 -5.03 -5.16
CA SER A 651 -0.95 -4.02 -6.10
C SER A 651 0.52 -3.63 -5.83
N GLU A 652 1.05 -3.82 -4.62
CA GLU A 652 2.48 -3.61 -4.32
C GLU A 652 3.40 -4.51 -5.13
N PHE A 653 2.89 -5.66 -5.61
CA PHE A 653 3.64 -6.63 -6.41
C PHE A 653 3.11 -6.70 -7.85
N LEU A 654 1.79 -6.69 -8.02
CA LEU A 654 1.16 -6.92 -9.32
C LEU A 654 1.01 -5.66 -10.19
N GLY A 655 1.11 -4.46 -9.60
CA GLY A 655 0.85 -3.21 -10.31
C GLY A 655 -0.58 -2.70 -10.13
N HIS A 656 -0.96 -1.69 -10.91
CA HIS A 656 -2.26 -1.04 -10.81
C HIS A 656 -3.15 -1.44 -11.99
N LYS A 657 -4.32 -2.03 -11.71
CA LYS A 657 -5.34 -2.36 -12.70
C LYS A 657 -5.91 -1.09 -13.34
N PRO A 658 -5.78 -0.85 -14.65
CA PRO A 658 -6.40 0.30 -15.30
C PRO A 658 -7.92 0.22 -15.13
N SER A 659 -8.52 1.33 -14.66
CA SER A 659 -9.97 1.44 -14.42
C SER A 659 -10.79 1.00 -15.62
N LYS A 660 -11.40 -0.19 -15.51
CA LYS A 660 -12.71 -0.49 -16.09
C LYS A 660 -13.62 -0.80 -14.91
N GLN A 661 -14.84 -0.25 -14.97
CA GLN A 661 -15.89 -0.44 -13.97
C GLN A 661 -15.93 -1.89 -13.48
N LEU A 662 -15.94 -2.06 -12.15
CA LEU A 662 -16.25 -3.32 -11.47
C LEU A 662 -17.54 -3.88 -12.08
N GLN A 663 -17.39 -4.86 -12.95
CA GLN A 663 -18.51 -5.68 -13.34
C GLN A 663 -18.62 -6.72 -12.24
N GLN A 664 -19.59 -6.56 -11.34
CA GLN A 664 -20.04 -7.65 -10.49
C GLN A 664 -20.54 -8.75 -11.42
N THR A 665 -19.65 -9.65 -11.84
CA THR A 665 -20.07 -10.90 -12.45
C THR A 665 -20.62 -11.77 -11.33
N VAL A 666 -21.95 -11.78 -11.30
CA VAL A 666 -22.82 -12.79 -10.72
C VAL A 666 -22.14 -14.14 -10.70
N ASP A 667 -22.17 -14.79 -9.53
CA ASP A 667 -21.75 -16.16 -9.28
C ASP A 667 -22.02 -17.08 -10.47
N LYS A 668 -20.97 -17.35 -11.26
CA LYS A 668 -20.97 -18.37 -12.30
C LYS A 668 -20.54 -19.74 -11.75
N TYR A 669 -20.64 -19.93 -10.43
CA TYR A 669 -20.20 -21.14 -9.73
C TYR A 669 -21.20 -22.30 -9.79
N ALA A 670 -22.23 -22.19 -10.65
CA ALA A 670 -23.17 -23.28 -10.93
C ALA A 670 -22.74 -24.20 -12.09
N GLN A 671 -21.48 -24.13 -12.56
CA GLN A 671 -20.97 -25.09 -13.55
C GLN A 671 -20.19 -26.21 -12.86
N ASN A 672 -20.51 -27.45 -13.22
CA ASN A 672 -19.75 -28.62 -12.81
C ASN A 672 -18.43 -28.62 -13.58
N TYR A 673 -17.40 -27.98 -13.04
CA TYR A 673 -16.06 -27.94 -13.62
C TYR A 673 -15.41 -29.30 -13.35
N ASP A 674 -15.53 -30.23 -14.31
CA ASP A 674 -14.83 -31.53 -14.30
C ASP A 674 -13.44 -31.38 -13.69
N ALA A 675 -13.20 -31.93 -12.49
CA ALA A 675 -11.94 -31.78 -11.75
C ALA A 675 -11.19 -33.12 -11.68
N ILE A 676 -9.86 -33.08 -11.81
CA ILE A 676 -9.00 -34.28 -11.73
C ILE A 676 -7.69 -33.96 -11.02
N SER A 677 -7.18 -34.90 -10.21
CA SER A 677 -5.85 -34.77 -9.60
C SER A 677 -4.82 -34.61 -10.72
N LYS A 678 -3.86 -33.70 -10.56
CA LYS A 678 -2.80 -33.50 -11.56
C LYS A 678 -2.07 -34.80 -11.91
N TRP A 679 -1.91 -35.72 -10.94
CA TRP A 679 -1.30 -37.04 -11.17
C TRP A 679 -2.15 -38.02 -12.00
N ASP A 680 -3.45 -37.78 -12.13
CA ASP A 680 -4.39 -38.66 -12.85
C ASP A 680 -4.83 -38.07 -14.20
N VAL A 681 -4.30 -36.92 -14.61
CA VAL A 681 -4.67 -36.24 -15.85
C VAL A 681 -4.48 -37.14 -17.08
N SER A 682 -3.33 -37.78 -17.27
CA SER A 682 -3.06 -38.63 -18.44
C SER A 682 -4.02 -39.83 -18.52
N LEU A 683 -4.39 -40.41 -17.36
CA LEU A 683 -5.35 -41.51 -17.27
C LEU A 683 -6.74 -41.05 -17.70
N ASP A 684 -7.21 -39.93 -17.14
CA ASP A 684 -8.52 -39.38 -17.43
C ASP A 684 -8.64 -38.98 -18.91
N LEU A 685 -7.61 -38.33 -19.48
CA LEU A 685 -7.61 -37.95 -20.90
C LEU A 685 -7.73 -39.16 -21.83
N LEU A 686 -6.99 -40.25 -21.56
CA LEU A 686 -7.13 -41.50 -22.34
C LEU A 686 -8.54 -42.08 -22.23
N GLN A 687 -9.10 -42.15 -21.01
CA GLN A 687 -10.46 -42.64 -20.79
C GLN A 687 -11.50 -41.78 -21.52
N ARG A 688 -11.34 -40.45 -21.50
CA ARG A 688 -12.21 -39.51 -22.20
C ARG A 688 -12.08 -39.64 -23.71
N ARG A 689 -10.87 -39.81 -24.26
CA ARG A 689 -10.64 -40.06 -25.70
C ARG A 689 -11.37 -41.32 -26.17
N ILE A 690 -11.28 -42.42 -25.43
CA ILE A 690 -12.03 -43.67 -25.70
C ILE A 690 -13.54 -43.44 -25.65
N LYS A 691 -14.00 -42.67 -24.66
CA LYS A 691 -15.42 -42.38 -24.44
C LYS A 691 -16.03 -41.50 -25.53
N PHE A 692 -15.29 -40.49 -26.00
CA PHE A 692 -15.82 -39.46 -26.91
C PHE A 692 -15.49 -39.72 -28.39
N THR A 693 -14.52 -40.57 -28.71
CA THR A 693 -14.25 -40.94 -30.11
C THR A 693 -15.35 -41.82 -30.70
N ASN A 694 -15.77 -41.49 -31.92
CA ASN A 694 -16.64 -42.34 -32.74
C ASN A 694 -15.85 -43.17 -33.78
N ASP A 695 -14.54 -42.92 -33.91
CA ASP A 695 -13.66 -43.66 -34.81
C ASP A 695 -13.22 -44.96 -34.14
N LEU A 696 -13.59 -46.10 -34.75
CA LEU A 696 -13.28 -47.44 -34.21
C LEU A 696 -11.77 -47.70 -34.14
N HIS A 697 -10.99 -47.23 -35.11
CA HIS A 697 -9.55 -47.43 -35.13
C HIS A 697 -8.86 -46.62 -34.03
N LEU A 698 -9.24 -45.35 -33.86
CA LEU A 698 -8.78 -44.55 -32.72
C LEU A 698 -9.22 -45.13 -31.38
N LYS A 699 -10.44 -45.67 -31.30
CA LYS A 699 -10.93 -46.31 -30.07
C LYS A 699 -10.09 -47.53 -29.69
N ILE A 700 -9.77 -48.39 -30.65
CA ILE A 700 -8.87 -49.54 -30.43
C ILE A 700 -7.49 -49.05 -29.99
N LYS A 701 -6.90 -48.11 -30.73
CA LYS A 701 -5.59 -47.51 -30.40
C LYS A 701 -5.55 -46.96 -28.97
N TYR A 702 -6.51 -46.12 -28.58
CA TYR A 702 -6.55 -45.55 -27.23
C TYR A 702 -6.81 -46.59 -26.15
N THR A 703 -7.55 -47.66 -26.46
CA THR A 703 -7.76 -48.77 -25.51
C THR A 703 -6.46 -49.55 -25.28
N GLU A 704 -5.70 -49.84 -26.35
CA GLU A 704 -4.37 -50.45 -26.25
C GLU A 704 -3.39 -49.55 -25.46
N GLU A 705 -3.38 -48.24 -25.72
CA GLU A 705 -2.60 -47.26 -24.95
C GLU A 705 -3.01 -47.25 -23.47
N LEU A 706 -4.32 -47.28 -23.17
CA LEU A 706 -4.82 -47.34 -21.80
C LEU A 706 -4.40 -48.63 -21.08
N GLU A 707 -4.47 -49.78 -21.75
CA GLU A 707 -4.02 -51.06 -21.17
C GLU A 707 -2.52 -51.04 -20.86
N HIS A 708 -1.72 -50.49 -21.76
CA HIS A 708 -0.28 -50.31 -21.57
C HIS A 708 0.02 -49.38 -20.39
N PHE A 709 -0.68 -48.24 -20.34
CA PHE A 709 -0.57 -47.27 -19.26
C PHE A 709 -0.95 -47.84 -17.88
N LEU A 710 -2.00 -48.66 -17.82
CA LEU A 710 -2.41 -49.35 -16.58
C LEU A 710 -1.39 -50.42 -16.16
N LYS A 711 -0.80 -51.16 -17.11
CA LYS A 711 0.29 -52.10 -16.83
C LYS A 711 1.53 -51.39 -16.29
N ALA A 712 1.89 -50.23 -16.84
CA ALA A 712 3.00 -49.41 -16.33
C ALA A 712 2.77 -48.97 -14.88
N ARG A 713 1.56 -48.49 -14.55
CA ARG A 713 1.19 -48.13 -13.17
C ARG A 713 1.24 -49.33 -12.22
N GLN A 714 0.68 -50.47 -12.63
CA GLN A 714 0.73 -51.70 -11.85
C GLN A 714 2.16 -52.19 -11.62
N TYR A 715 3.01 -52.07 -12.64
CA TYR A 715 4.43 -52.40 -12.52
C TYR A 715 5.12 -51.53 -11.48
N ALA A 716 4.92 -50.21 -11.54
CA ALA A 716 5.46 -49.27 -10.55
C ALA A 716 4.97 -49.59 -9.13
N ASP A 717 3.68 -49.91 -8.95
CA ASP A 717 3.11 -50.30 -7.66
C ASP A 717 3.76 -51.58 -7.08
N ASN A 718 3.89 -52.61 -7.92
CA ASN A 718 4.52 -53.85 -7.54
C ASN A 718 6.01 -53.64 -7.21
N HIS A 719 6.71 -52.87 -8.03
CA HIS A 719 8.12 -52.56 -7.85
C HIS A 719 8.39 -51.86 -6.51
N MET A 720 7.57 -50.85 -6.17
CA MET A 720 7.66 -50.17 -4.87
C MET A 720 7.30 -51.11 -3.70
N THR A 721 6.28 -51.95 -3.87
CA THR A 721 5.87 -52.94 -2.87
C THR A 721 6.98 -53.96 -2.58
N GLU A 722 7.64 -54.46 -3.61
CA GLU A 722 8.77 -55.39 -3.49
C GLU A 722 9.97 -54.75 -2.82
N TYR A 723 10.29 -53.50 -3.18
CA TYR A 723 11.34 -52.73 -2.52
C TYR A 723 11.08 -52.62 -1.00
N VAL A 724 9.88 -52.17 -0.60
CA VAL A 724 9.50 -52.05 0.83
C VAL A 724 9.61 -53.38 1.55
N LYS A 725 9.14 -54.48 0.95
CA LYS A 725 9.28 -55.84 1.53
C LYS A 725 10.75 -56.22 1.73
N SER A 726 11.63 -55.82 0.82
CA SER A 726 13.05 -56.17 0.90
C SER A 726 13.77 -55.49 2.07
N ILE A 727 13.32 -54.31 2.49
CA ILE A 727 13.87 -53.54 3.61
C ILE A 727 13.04 -53.66 4.90
N GLN A 728 12.00 -54.50 4.93
CA GLN A 728 11.07 -54.64 6.06
C GLN A 728 11.78 -55.01 7.38
N HIS A 729 12.91 -55.71 7.30
CA HIS A 729 13.71 -56.09 8.47
C HIS A 729 14.34 -54.88 9.20
N LEU A 730 14.53 -53.76 8.51
CA LEU A 730 14.99 -52.49 9.11
C LEU A 730 13.86 -51.82 9.91
N MET A 731 12.60 -52.14 9.60
CA MET A 731 11.40 -51.55 10.22
C MET A 731 10.49 -52.65 10.81
N PRO A 732 10.96 -53.51 11.74
CA PRO A 732 10.26 -54.73 12.15
C PRO A 732 8.93 -54.48 12.86
N ASN A 733 8.71 -53.27 13.38
CA ASN A 733 7.52 -52.91 14.16
C ASN A 733 6.40 -52.28 13.33
N ILE A 734 6.57 -52.15 12.01
CA ILE A 734 5.59 -51.46 11.15
C ILE A 734 5.19 -52.37 10.01
N ALA A 735 3.88 -52.53 9.82
CA ALA A 735 3.35 -53.32 8.72
C ALA A 735 3.73 -52.70 7.36
N THR A 736 4.11 -53.53 6.39
CA THR A 736 4.39 -53.11 5.00
C THR A 736 3.26 -52.22 4.44
N ASN A 737 2.00 -52.59 4.72
CA ASN A 737 0.83 -51.84 4.28
C ASN A 737 0.79 -50.40 4.83
N ALA A 738 1.28 -50.18 6.06
CA ALA A 738 1.37 -48.84 6.63
C ALA A 738 2.46 -48.02 5.93
N ILE A 739 3.61 -48.62 5.59
CA ILE A 739 4.67 -47.94 4.83
C ILE A 739 4.19 -47.53 3.43
N LEU A 740 3.34 -48.35 2.79
CA LEU A 740 2.85 -48.09 1.44
C LEU A 740 1.75 -47.02 1.35
N HIS A 741 0.97 -46.80 2.41
CA HIS A 741 -0.28 -46.04 2.33
C HIS A 741 -0.44 -44.91 3.34
N THR A 742 0.36 -44.86 4.41
CA THR A 742 0.28 -43.76 5.37
C THR A 742 0.62 -42.44 4.68
N LYS A 743 -0.18 -41.40 4.93
CA LYS A 743 0.16 -40.02 4.59
C LYS A 743 0.72 -39.36 5.84
N GLN A 744 1.97 -38.90 5.77
CA GLN A 744 2.61 -38.17 6.86
C GLN A 744 3.60 -37.13 6.32
N GLU A 745 3.89 -36.16 7.17
CA GLU A 745 4.85 -35.09 6.90
C GLU A 745 6.29 -35.62 6.99
N LEU A 746 7.19 -35.02 6.21
CA LEU A 746 8.61 -35.34 6.19
C LEU A 746 9.35 -34.53 7.27
N ASN A 747 10.22 -35.19 8.05
CA ASN A 747 11.19 -34.57 8.95
C ASN A 747 12.63 -35.00 8.62
N ASN A 748 12.83 -36.21 8.11
CA ASN A 748 14.14 -36.75 7.77
C ASN A 748 14.52 -36.48 6.30
N HIS A 749 14.75 -35.20 5.98
CA HIS A 749 15.02 -34.71 4.62
C HIS A 749 16.31 -35.30 4.00
N GLU A 750 17.32 -35.61 4.81
CA GLU A 750 18.58 -36.18 4.31
C GLU A 750 18.36 -37.61 3.81
N CYS A 751 17.70 -38.46 4.60
CA CYS A 751 17.33 -39.81 4.17
C CYS A 751 16.45 -39.76 2.91
N TYR A 752 15.44 -38.88 2.92
CA TYR A 752 14.50 -38.78 1.82
C TYR A 752 15.19 -38.38 0.52
N ARG A 753 16.02 -37.32 0.54
CA ARG A 753 16.77 -36.88 -0.64
C ARG A 753 17.67 -37.99 -1.20
N LYS A 754 18.39 -38.72 -0.33
CA LYS A 754 19.22 -39.86 -0.77
C LYS A 754 18.38 -40.93 -1.50
N LEU A 755 17.22 -41.31 -0.95
CA LEU A 755 16.34 -42.30 -1.59
C LEU A 755 15.74 -41.80 -2.90
N VAL A 756 15.28 -40.55 -2.96
CA VAL A 756 14.70 -39.95 -4.16
C VAL A 756 15.76 -39.82 -5.27
N ASP A 757 16.94 -39.28 -4.97
CA ASP A 757 18.04 -39.15 -5.93
C ASP A 757 18.44 -40.53 -6.45
N THR A 758 18.62 -41.50 -5.55
CA THR A 758 18.92 -42.89 -5.92
C THR A 758 17.85 -43.48 -6.83
N PHE A 759 16.57 -43.28 -6.50
CA PHE A 759 15.46 -43.77 -7.31
C PHE A 759 15.41 -43.13 -8.69
N ASN A 760 15.59 -41.81 -8.74
CA ASN A 760 15.54 -41.02 -9.96
C ASN A 760 16.69 -41.37 -10.92
N GLU A 761 17.88 -41.65 -10.38
CA GLU A 761 19.08 -41.98 -11.16
C GLU A 761 19.15 -43.45 -11.59
N ASN A 762 18.74 -44.37 -10.71
CA ASN A 762 18.96 -45.81 -10.92
C ASN A 762 17.71 -46.57 -11.34
N CYS A 763 16.51 -46.08 -11.01
CA CYS A 763 15.26 -46.79 -11.23
C CYS A 763 14.46 -46.15 -12.37
N PHE A 764 13.85 -44.99 -12.11
CA PHE A 764 12.97 -44.33 -13.07
C PHE A 764 13.13 -42.82 -12.98
N ASN A 765 13.17 -42.16 -14.12
CA ASN A 765 13.20 -40.70 -14.17
C ASN A 765 11.83 -40.13 -13.74
N LEU A 766 11.80 -39.48 -12.58
CA LEU A 766 10.59 -38.92 -11.99
C LEU A 766 10.01 -37.77 -12.83
N ALA A 767 10.86 -37.00 -13.50
CA ALA A 767 10.42 -35.90 -14.37
C ALA A 767 9.67 -36.38 -15.62
N GLN A 768 9.89 -37.63 -16.05
CA GLN A 768 9.23 -38.22 -17.21
C GLN A 768 7.96 -39.01 -16.83
N ASN A 769 7.69 -39.21 -15.55
CA ASN A 769 6.55 -40.00 -15.10
C ASN A 769 5.90 -39.43 -13.83
N THR A 770 4.85 -38.65 -14.05
CA THR A 770 4.10 -37.97 -12.99
C THR A 770 3.43 -38.92 -12.00
N TYR A 771 3.12 -40.16 -12.40
CA TYR A 771 2.56 -41.16 -11.49
C TYR A 771 3.56 -41.61 -10.42
N LEU A 772 4.85 -41.62 -10.74
CA LEU A 772 5.89 -41.99 -9.77
C LEU A 772 6.10 -40.91 -8.69
N LEU A 773 5.83 -39.64 -9.01
CA LEU A 773 5.85 -38.57 -8.01
C LEU A 773 4.90 -38.89 -6.85
N ARG A 774 3.73 -39.47 -7.11
CA ARG A 774 2.78 -39.94 -6.08
C ARG A 774 3.38 -40.98 -5.12
N LYS A 775 4.39 -41.73 -5.57
CA LYS A 775 5.00 -42.81 -4.79
C LYS A 775 6.07 -42.33 -3.83
N MET A 776 6.52 -41.07 -3.92
CA MET A 776 7.56 -40.57 -3.02
C MET A 776 7.10 -40.46 -1.56
N GLN A 777 5.79 -40.41 -1.30
CA GLN A 777 5.24 -40.59 0.06
C GLN A 777 5.71 -41.90 0.72
N ILE A 778 5.99 -42.96 -0.05
CA ILE A 778 6.54 -44.22 0.48
C ILE A 778 7.96 -43.98 1.04
N PHE A 779 8.78 -43.17 0.38
CA PHE A 779 10.12 -42.83 0.87
C PHE A 779 10.06 -41.94 2.10
N VAL A 780 9.10 -41.02 2.19
CA VAL A 780 8.81 -40.31 3.45
C VAL A 780 8.53 -41.34 4.55
N ASN A 781 7.62 -42.27 4.28
CA ASN A 781 7.23 -43.28 5.26
C ASN A 781 8.36 -44.21 5.68
N ILE A 782 9.32 -44.49 4.80
CA ILE A 782 10.52 -45.25 5.13
C ILE A 782 11.42 -44.42 6.04
N CYS A 783 11.73 -43.18 5.65
CA CYS A 783 12.69 -42.33 6.34
C CYS A 783 12.25 -41.88 7.73
N GLU A 784 10.95 -41.71 7.97
CA GLU A 784 10.42 -41.41 9.30
C GLU A 784 10.50 -42.60 10.27
N GLN A 785 10.88 -43.78 9.80
CA GLN A 785 11.00 -45.00 10.61
C GLN A 785 12.44 -45.46 10.81
N MET A 786 13.39 -44.85 10.10
CA MET A 786 14.81 -45.15 10.24
C MET A 786 15.36 -44.54 11.53
N ARG A 787 16.04 -45.36 12.34
CA ARG A 787 16.49 -44.98 13.69
C ARG A 787 17.80 -44.22 13.69
N ASP A 788 18.67 -44.48 12.71
CA ASP A 788 19.93 -43.77 12.50
C ASP A 788 20.33 -43.74 11.01
N SER A 789 21.43 -43.04 10.70
CA SER A 789 21.92 -42.86 9.33
C SER A 789 22.41 -44.15 8.67
N SER A 790 22.77 -45.18 9.44
CA SER A 790 23.26 -46.44 8.90
C SER A 790 22.13 -47.28 8.27
N ASP A 791 20.95 -47.27 8.88
CA ASP A 791 19.76 -47.92 8.30
C ASP A 791 19.34 -47.26 6.97
N ALA A 792 19.46 -45.93 6.89
CA ALA A 792 19.17 -45.18 5.66
C ALA A 792 20.14 -45.57 4.51
N ASP A 793 21.43 -45.71 4.81
CA ASP A 793 22.42 -46.13 3.81
C ASP A 793 22.21 -47.60 3.38
N ILE A 794 21.77 -48.49 4.27
CA ILE A 794 21.38 -49.87 3.90
C ILE A 794 20.16 -49.84 2.96
N ALA A 795 19.15 -49.04 3.27
CA ALA A 795 17.96 -48.88 2.42
C ALA A 795 18.33 -48.37 1.02
N VAL A 796 19.18 -47.34 0.93
CA VAL A 796 19.72 -46.81 -0.33
C VAL A 796 20.47 -47.89 -1.13
N ASN A 797 21.39 -48.61 -0.50
CA ASN A 797 22.13 -49.68 -1.17
C ASN A 797 21.20 -50.79 -1.67
N ARG A 798 20.15 -51.10 -0.89
CA ARG A 798 19.15 -52.08 -1.30
C ARG A 798 18.31 -51.58 -2.48
N LEU A 799 18.00 -50.29 -2.52
CA LEU A 799 17.30 -49.66 -3.64
C LEU A 799 18.11 -49.74 -4.93
N ILE A 800 19.42 -49.46 -4.88
CA ILE A 800 20.33 -49.62 -6.02
C ILE A 800 20.25 -51.06 -6.56
N GLN A 801 20.43 -52.07 -5.69
CA GLN A 801 20.34 -53.47 -6.09
C GLN A 801 18.97 -53.85 -6.66
N HIS A 802 17.90 -53.31 -6.07
CA HIS A 802 16.52 -53.55 -6.51
C HIS A 802 16.31 -53.00 -7.94
N CYS A 803 16.91 -51.86 -8.25
CA CYS A 803 16.77 -51.20 -9.55
C CYS A 803 17.71 -51.73 -10.63
N GLU A 804 18.89 -52.25 -10.26
CA GLU A 804 19.81 -52.95 -11.16
C GLU A 804 19.23 -54.27 -11.75
N SER A 805 18.14 -54.79 -11.18
CA SER A 805 17.61 -56.14 -11.47
C SER A 805 16.64 -56.30 -12.67
N ASN A 806 16.81 -55.55 -13.77
CA ASN A 806 15.93 -55.46 -14.97
C ASN A 806 14.75 -54.47 -14.89
N ALA A 807 14.64 -53.66 -13.83
CA ALA A 807 13.50 -52.77 -13.63
C ALA A 807 13.32 -51.72 -14.73
N ASN A 808 14.44 -51.12 -15.17
CA ASN A 808 14.42 -50.03 -16.14
C ASN A 808 14.21 -50.54 -17.59
N GLN A 809 14.71 -51.74 -17.93
CA GLN A 809 14.50 -52.35 -19.25
C GLN A 809 13.10 -52.92 -19.45
N GLU A 810 12.44 -53.40 -18.40
CA GLU A 810 11.08 -53.91 -18.48
C GLU A 810 10.06 -52.77 -18.47
N PHE A 811 10.29 -51.74 -17.66
CA PHE A 811 9.45 -50.53 -17.65
C PHE A 811 9.55 -49.70 -18.94
N HIS A 812 10.75 -49.51 -19.52
CA HIS A 812 10.89 -48.88 -20.85
C HIS A 812 10.42 -49.76 -22.02
N LYS A 813 10.16 -51.06 -21.80
CA LYS A 813 9.42 -51.89 -22.77
C LYS A 813 7.89 -51.78 -22.59
N ILE A 814 7.45 -51.33 -21.41
CA ILE A 814 6.05 -51.09 -21.00
C ILE A 814 5.67 -49.59 -21.09
N LEU A 815 6.60 -48.70 -21.48
CA LEU A 815 6.34 -47.34 -21.95
C LEU A 815 6.64 -47.32 -23.44
#